data_AF-A0A852DC34-F1
#
_entry.id   AF-A0A852DC34-F1
#
_cell.length_a   1.000
_cell.length_b   1.000
_cell.length_c   1.000
_cell.angle_alpha   90.00
_cell.angle_beta   90.00
_cell.angle_gamma   90.00
#
_symmetry.space_group_name_H-M   'P 1'
#
loop_
_entity.id
_entity.type
_entity.pdbx_description
1 polymer ?
#
loop_
_entity_poly.entity_id
_entity_poly.type
_entity_poly.pdbx_seq_one_letter_code
_entity_poly.pdbx_strand_id
1 'polypeptide(L)'
;GLGCFSGFLVSMLVAYLLMKRKIVKMMSGYQVLRSTLQFLATTDLSVTGISLAKDADPSLPVLDDFHQAFEVVFVDPSGLVNLCADMTASKYHQVQFEAKRSMEILDDRMVDGFQALLMTPKPMLRTFDHIFHLKHVSKLQGTCKKMQLLNELMDRGGNYVAAALPFIVSLLARGLSQRAQLVAHSLPEIPEWPIDAEPPKHKDVGPLVFGLLFVPEFAASTLEKGPQADHPEALEFRTFWGEKSELRRFQDGSICEAVVWEASTACQKRLIPEQIIRHLLKLHADIPESSICYTGALLESLIRTGKEAGGTGEEAMVSVVCSYDDLSRKLWNLKELPLTVTAVQGVHPALRYTDVFPPIPMKPIYSFHNRRKHLLLPLEEKPCPAYITPLKIICHMEGSGQWPQDKEAIKRIKAAFHLQLAELLRQQHQLVCRPAVTHTDVYKDGYVFRLQVAYHREPLILKEVVTPEGMLKYQDTEESRQLELETLHLPYLTSSLHGLQQQHPVFGSTSRLAKRWISAQLLSDSISEECVDLLVAFLFLHPAPFTPPSSPQVGFLRFLNLLATFDWKNNPLIVNLNTGLTDSDCTEIKNKFVAARSRLPVMFLATPKDQWSSMWTRERPSAQILQRLVLLASESLRALEEQLMDPLSDQDVKMVFRPPLDFYDVLIHLNPNQIPRLLESVDRPVKSVSRGVVKNSSATNILFPVVDYDPVQLYLQELREMCCRNWPELLWCLGGSGRDERLAVGFRQQILQVTILNLCLFSLQNAFDDLALFFYDKHGGEVIAVLWKPLSFQPQPFKVSSMRGRKVTTLNNELVCIPNVEAILEDFEILGEGLVKSVEARTEKWTI
;
A
#
# COMPACT_ATOMS: atom_id res chain seq x y z
N GLY A 1 -15.40 7.53 31.55
CA GLY A 1 -16.20 6.30 31.69
C GLY A 1 -15.67 5.42 32.80
N LEU A 2 -16.31 4.29 33.05
CA LEU A 2 -15.87 3.29 34.03
C LEU A 2 -14.43 2.83 33.76
N GLY A 3 -13.60 2.76 34.79
CA GLY A 3 -12.21 2.27 34.69
C GLY A 3 -11.26 3.13 33.84
N CYS A 4 -11.64 4.36 33.48
CA CYS A 4 -10.79 5.22 32.65
C CYS A 4 -9.76 6.02 33.47
N PHE A 5 -8.62 6.31 32.84
CA PHE A 5 -7.61 7.21 33.41
C PHE A 5 -7.98 8.68 33.10
N SER A 6 -8.77 9.28 33.98
CA SER A 6 -9.36 10.61 33.78
C SER A 6 -8.45 11.77 34.19
N GLY A 7 -8.83 13.01 33.83
CA GLY A 7 -8.15 14.21 34.29
C GLY A 7 -8.13 14.38 35.82
N PHE A 8 -9.11 13.81 36.53
CA PHE A 8 -9.10 13.73 37.98
C PHE A 8 -7.94 12.86 38.49
N LEU A 9 -7.76 11.65 37.94
CA LEU A 9 -6.67 10.76 38.32
C LEU A 9 -5.30 11.37 38.00
N VAL A 10 -5.18 12.07 36.87
CA VAL A 10 -3.96 12.83 36.54
C VAL A 10 -3.68 13.88 37.60
N SER A 11 -4.70 14.63 38.05
CA SER A 11 -4.55 15.66 39.08
C SER A 11 -4.14 15.07 40.43
N MET A 12 -4.72 13.93 40.82
CA MET A 12 -4.33 13.21 42.03
C MET A 12 -2.90 12.68 41.94
N LEU A 13 -2.49 12.18 40.77
CA LEU A 13 -1.12 11.74 40.54
C LEU A 13 -0.12 12.90 40.66
N VAL A 14 -0.42 14.06 40.07
CA VAL A 14 0.41 15.27 40.21
C VAL A 14 0.51 15.69 41.68
N ALA A 15 -0.60 15.64 42.44
CA ALA A 15 -0.58 15.90 43.87
C ALA A 15 0.31 14.90 44.64
N TYR A 16 0.26 13.62 44.28
CA TYR A 16 1.14 12.59 44.84
C TYR A 16 2.61 12.86 44.57
N LEU A 17 2.95 13.22 43.32
CA LEU A 17 4.32 13.57 42.94
C LEU A 17 4.83 14.80 43.70
N LEU A 18 3.97 15.79 43.93
CA LEU A 18 4.30 16.97 44.71
C LEU A 18 4.53 16.61 46.19
N MET A 19 3.66 15.75 46.75
CA MET A 19 3.78 15.27 48.13
C MET A 19 5.09 14.49 48.35
N LYS A 20 5.46 13.61 47.41
CA LYS A 20 6.72 12.85 47.45
C LYS A 20 7.94 13.67 47.01
N ARG A 21 7.78 14.98 46.77
CA ARG A 21 8.83 15.92 46.32
C ARG A 21 9.52 15.50 45.02
N LYS A 22 8.84 14.71 44.18
CA LYS A 22 9.30 14.37 42.82
C LYS A 22 9.11 15.52 41.84
N ILE A 23 8.15 16.41 42.12
CA ILE A 23 7.98 17.70 41.45
C ILE A 23 7.99 18.83 42.50
N VAL A 24 8.31 20.05 42.08
CA VAL A 24 8.39 21.23 42.95
C VAL A 24 7.49 22.36 42.45
N LYS A 25 7.03 23.24 43.36
CA LYS A 25 6.09 24.33 43.07
C LYS A 25 6.60 25.35 42.04
N MET A 26 7.91 25.40 41.80
CA MET A 26 8.54 26.32 40.83
C MET A 26 8.63 25.73 39.41
N MET A 27 8.23 24.46 39.20
CA MET A 27 8.26 23.84 37.87
C MET A 27 7.21 24.46 36.93
N SER A 28 7.56 24.60 35.66
CA SER A 28 6.61 24.99 34.62
C SER A 28 5.63 23.86 34.29
N GLY A 29 4.50 24.18 33.64
CA GLY A 29 3.54 23.17 33.20
C GLY A 29 4.15 22.07 32.32
N TYR A 30 5.09 22.42 31.44
CA TYR A 30 5.83 21.47 30.63
C TYR A 30 6.70 20.52 31.46
N GLN A 31 7.41 21.05 32.47
CA GLN A 31 8.23 20.25 33.37
C GLN A 31 7.36 19.29 34.19
N VAL A 32 6.21 19.76 34.70
CA VAL A 32 5.25 18.92 35.42
C VAL A 32 4.70 17.82 34.52
N LEU A 33 4.30 18.14 33.29
CA LEU A 33 3.84 17.15 32.31
C LEU A 33 4.90 16.08 32.06
N ARG A 34 6.14 16.49 31.75
CA ARG A 34 7.24 15.58 31.47
C ARG A 34 7.57 14.68 32.67
N SER A 35 7.61 15.23 33.88
CA SER A 35 7.81 14.43 35.10
C SER A 35 6.67 13.45 35.36
N THR A 36 5.42 13.83 35.05
CA THR A 36 4.25 12.96 35.21
C THR A 36 4.26 11.82 34.20
N LEU A 37 4.55 12.11 32.92
CA LEU A 37 4.72 11.10 31.88
C LEU A 37 5.87 10.15 32.20
N GLN A 38 7.01 10.68 32.66
CA GLN A 38 8.15 9.87 33.08
C GLN A 38 7.80 8.93 34.23
N PHE A 39 6.99 9.37 35.20
CA PHE A 39 6.54 8.52 36.29
C PHE A 39 5.64 7.39 35.79
N LEU A 40 4.65 7.73 34.95
CA LEU A 40 3.73 6.76 34.35
C LEU A 40 4.46 5.74 33.47
N ALA A 41 5.51 6.17 32.76
CA ALA A 41 6.30 5.31 31.88
C ALA A 41 7.15 4.28 32.63
N THR A 42 7.54 4.52 33.89
CA THR A 42 8.48 3.66 34.64
C THR A 42 7.90 2.96 35.84
N THR A 43 6.80 3.47 36.39
CA THR A 43 6.17 2.89 37.59
C THR A 43 5.01 2.01 37.15
N ASP A 44 4.95 0.77 37.63
CA ASP A 44 3.79 -0.09 37.40
C ASP A 44 2.89 -0.13 38.64
N LEU A 45 1.69 0.46 38.53
CA LEU A 45 0.72 0.51 39.62
C LEU A 45 -0.05 -0.80 39.79
N SER A 46 0.04 -1.75 38.85
CA SER A 46 -0.50 -3.10 39.07
C SER A 46 0.41 -4.01 39.90
N VAL A 47 1.65 -3.59 40.14
CA VAL A 47 2.61 -4.33 40.98
C VAL A 47 2.98 -3.51 42.21
N THR A 48 3.30 -2.23 42.01
CA THR A 48 3.73 -1.32 43.06
C THR A 48 2.71 -0.20 43.23
N GLY A 49 1.69 -0.47 44.04
CA GLY A 49 0.64 0.49 44.36
C GLY A 49 1.18 1.76 45.03
N ILE A 50 0.46 2.86 44.91
CA ILE A 50 0.81 4.14 45.54
C ILE A 50 -0.30 4.64 46.47
N SER A 51 0.07 5.48 47.45
CA SER A 51 -0.87 6.08 48.40
C SER A 51 -0.59 7.55 48.67
N LEU A 52 -1.67 8.33 48.77
CA LEU A 52 -1.67 9.74 49.22
C LEU A 52 -1.82 9.89 50.73
N ALA A 53 -2.09 8.81 51.47
CA ALA A 53 -2.21 8.85 52.92
C ALA A 53 -0.87 9.22 53.57
N LYS A 54 -0.90 10.14 54.56
CA LYS A 54 0.29 10.68 55.22
C LYS A 54 0.67 9.92 56.50
N ASP A 55 -0.32 9.38 57.18
CA ASP A 55 -0.17 8.71 58.47
C ASP A 55 -0.58 7.24 58.33
N ALA A 56 0.33 6.33 58.67
CA ALA A 56 0.04 4.91 58.76
C ALA A 56 -0.62 4.63 60.11
N ASP A 57 -1.90 5.00 60.24
CA ASP A 57 -2.71 4.42 61.31
C ASP A 57 -2.74 2.90 61.08
N PRO A 58 -2.24 2.08 62.03
CA PRO A 58 -2.16 0.63 61.85
C PRO A 58 -3.54 -0.05 61.72
N SER A 59 -4.63 0.68 61.95
CA SER A 59 -6.00 0.20 61.71
C SER A 59 -6.45 0.33 60.25
N LEU A 60 -5.72 1.06 59.41
CA LEU A 60 -6.06 1.24 58.00
C LEU A 60 -5.51 0.09 57.14
N PRO A 61 -6.20 -0.28 56.05
CA PRO A 61 -5.71 -1.31 55.13
C PRO A 61 -4.37 -0.92 54.51
N VAL A 62 -3.45 -1.89 54.42
CA VAL A 62 -2.17 -1.69 53.75
C VAL A 62 -2.32 -1.88 52.24
N LEU A 63 -1.31 -1.44 51.47
CA LEU A 63 -1.34 -1.57 50.01
C LEU A 63 -1.52 -3.02 49.54
N ASP A 64 -0.96 -3.98 50.26
CA ASP A 64 -1.10 -5.41 49.94
C ASP A 64 -2.56 -5.88 50.06
N ASP A 65 -3.33 -5.33 51.00
CA ASP A 65 -4.76 -5.64 51.12
C ASP A 65 -5.54 -5.14 49.89
N PHE A 66 -5.17 -3.97 49.36
CA PHE A 66 -5.75 -3.46 48.12
C PHE A 66 -5.36 -4.28 46.89
N HIS A 67 -4.11 -4.75 46.79
CA HIS A 67 -3.66 -5.60 45.67
C HIS A 67 -4.30 -6.98 45.66
N GLN A 68 -4.76 -7.47 46.80
CA GLN A 68 -5.57 -8.71 46.84
C GLN A 68 -6.94 -8.54 46.20
N ALA A 69 -7.49 -7.32 46.16
CA ALA A 69 -8.84 -7.03 45.66
C ALA A 69 -8.86 -6.33 44.29
N PHE A 70 -7.83 -5.57 43.94
CA PHE A 70 -7.81 -4.71 42.76
C PHE A 70 -6.55 -4.90 41.91
N GLU A 71 -6.71 -4.87 40.59
CA GLU A 71 -5.59 -4.98 39.64
C GLU A 71 -4.67 -3.76 39.63
N VAL A 72 -5.17 -2.57 40.00
CA VAL A 72 -4.38 -1.33 40.01
C VAL A 72 -4.69 -0.54 41.27
N VAL A 73 -3.65 -0.13 41.99
CA VAL A 73 -3.79 0.47 43.33
C VAL A 73 -3.26 1.90 43.36
N PHE A 74 -4.17 2.85 43.57
CA PHE A 74 -3.85 4.23 43.91
C PHE A 74 -4.78 4.70 45.04
N VAL A 75 -4.27 4.69 46.27
CA VAL A 75 -5.05 5.02 47.46
C VAL A 75 -5.12 6.54 47.68
N ASP A 76 -6.31 7.00 48.02
CA ASP A 76 -6.64 8.39 48.31
C ASP A 76 -5.99 8.93 49.61
N PRO A 77 -6.13 10.22 49.93
CA PRO A 77 -5.58 10.79 51.16
C PRO A 77 -6.14 10.21 52.46
N SER A 78 -7.36 9.64 52.46
CA SER A 78 -7.94 9.03 53.67
C SER A 78 -7.37 7.64 53.96
N GLY A 79 -6.71 7.00 52.99
CA GLY A 79 -6.19 5.64 53.14
C GLY A 79 -7.24 4.54 52.98
N LEU A 80 -8.47 4.88 52.57
CA LEU A 80 -9.60 3.93 52.54
C LEU A 80 -10.13 3.68 51.14
N VAL A 81 -9.88 4.58 50.19
CA VAL A 81 -10.47 4.51 48.85
C VAL A 81 -9.38 4.28 47.81
N ASN A 82 -9.52 3.20 47.03
CA ASN A 82 -8.72 3.03 45.82
C ASN A 82 -9.33 3.85 44.68
N LEU A 83 -8.64 4.90 44.26
CA LEU A 83 -9.05 5.77 43.14
C LEU A 83 -9.08 5.01 41.80
N CYS A 84 -8.37 3.89 41.71
CA CYS A 84 -8.26 3.04 40.52
C CYS A 84 -9.11 1.76 40.59
N ALA A 85 -10.09 1.68 41.49
CA ALA A 85 -10.85 0.45 41.77
C ALA A 85 -11.42 -0.25 40.53
N ASP A 86 -11.91 0.49 39.54
CA ASP A 86 -12.50 -0.06 38.31
C ASP A 86 -11.51 -0.19 37.14
N MET A 87 -10.25 0.23 37.30
CA MET A 87 -9.27 0.22 36.23
C MET A 87 -8.60 -1.14 36.13
N THR A 88 -8.63 -1.73 34.93
CA THR A 88 -7.91 -2.98 34.66
C THR A 88 -6.41 -2.73 34.47
N ALA A 89 -5.59 -3.73 34.76
CA ALA A 89 -4.15 -3.71 34.51
C ALA A 89 -3.85 -3.37 33.05
N SER A 90 -4.58 -3.98 32.10
CA SER A 90 -4.41 -3.68 30.67
C SER A 90 -4.68 -2.21 30.31
N LYS A 91 -5.66 -1.56 30.96
CA LYS A 91 -5.92 -0.13 30.73
C LYS A 91 -4.79 0.72 31.30
N TYR A 92 -4.26 0.36 32.46
CA TYR A 92 -3.10 1.05 33.04
C TYR A 92 -1.83 0.84 32.19
N HIS A 93 -1.56 -0.37 31.72
CA HIS A 93 -0.45 -0.68 30.81
C HIS A 93 -0.58 0.07 29.48
N GLN A 94 -1.80 0.30 28.99
CA GLN A 94 -2.04 1.20 27.86
C GLN A 94 -1.60 2.64 28.17
N VAL A 95 -1.95 3.19 29.34
CA VAL A 95 -1.50 4.53 29.77
C VAL A 95 0.01 4.59 29.90
N GLN A 96 0.63 3.58 30.50
CA GLN A 96 2.08 3.48 30.66
C GLN A 96 2.78 3.42 29.29
N PHE A 97 2.26 2.62 28.36
CA PHE A 97 2.76 2.54 27.00
C PHE A 97 2.70 3.89 26.28
N GLU A 98 1.55 4.56 26.33
CA GLU A 98 1.37 5.88 25.72
C GLU A 98 2.26 6.94 26.38
N ALA A 99 2.47 6.87 27.70
CA ALA A 99 3.38 7.76 28.42
C ALA A 99 4.83 7.56 27.97
N LYS A 100 5.29 6.30 27.84
CA LYS A 100 6.62 5.99 27.31
C LYS A 100 6.79 6.54 25.89
N ARG A 101 5.81 6.31 25.02
CA ARG A 101 5.85 6.79 23.63
C ARG A 101 5.83 8.31 23.55
N SER A 102 5.06 8.97 24.41
CA SER A 102 5.01 10.43 24.51
C SER A 102 6.38 11.01 24.87
N MET A 103 7.11 10.36 25.79
CA MET A 103 8.47 10.78 26.14
C MET A 103 9.44 10.66 24.96
N GLU A 104 9.39 9.56 24.21
CA GLU A 104 10.19 9.37 22.99
C GLU A 104 9.90 10.46 21.95
N ILE A 105 8.63 10.83 21.76
CA ILE A 105 8.22 11.90 20.83
C ILE A 105 8.70 13.28 21.30
N LEU A 106 8.66 13.56 22.61
CA LEU A 106 9.16 14.82 23.16
C LEU A 106 10.68 14.95 23.09
N ASP A 107 11.40 13.83 23.01
CA ASP A 107 12.86 13.79 22.87
C ASP A 107 13.31 13.88 21.41
N ASP A 108 12.42 13.57 20.46
CA ASP A 108 12.65 13.69 19.03
C ASP A 108 12.56 15.15 18.58
N ARG A 109 13.65 15.68 18.04
CA ARG A 109 13.75 17.08 17.55
C ARG A 109 13.11 17.28 16.18
N MET A 110 12.85 16.18 15.46
CA MET A 110 12.36 16.21 14.08
C MET A 110 10.84 16.29 14.01
N VAL A 111 10.18 15.82 15.06
CA VAL A 111 8.73 15.80 15.20
C VAL A 111 8.29 17.05 15.96
N ASP A 112 7.21 17.68 15.49
CA ASP A 112 6.50 18.65 16.32
C ASP A 112 5.75 17.90 17.42
N GLY A 113 6.40 17.71 18.57
CA GLY A 113 5.83 16.96 19.69
C GLY A 113 4.54 17.58 20.24
N PHE A 114 4.37 18.90 20.14
CA PHE A 114 3.13 19.55 20.56
C PHE A 114 1.98 19.17 19.64
N GLN A 115 2.18 19.30 18.32
CA GLN A 115 1.18 18.93 17.33
C GLN A 115 0.85 17.43 17.38
N ALA A 116 1.88 16.58 17.50
CA ALA A 116 1.71 15.12 17.54
C ALA A 116 0.94 14.65 18.78
N LEU A 117 1.23 15.19 19.97
CA LEU A 117 0.65 14.69 21.22
C LEU A 117 -0.67 15.35 21.60
N LEU A 118 -0.85 16.65 21.31
CA LEU A 118 -1.98 17.42 21.82
C LEU A 118 -3.01 17.81 20.75
N MET A 119 -2.60 17.88 19.48
CA MET A 119 -3.45 18.37 18.39
C MET A 119 -3.89 17.26 17.43
N THR A 120 -3.29 16.08 17.51
CA THR A 120 -3.57 14.97 16.59
C THR A 120 -4.53 13.97 17.24
N PRO A 121 -5.75 13.77 16.71
CA PRO A 121 -6.67 12.77 17.25
C PRO A 121 -6.13 11.35 16.98
N LYS A 122 -6.26 10.49 17.98
CA LYS A 122 -5.71 9.13 17.97
C LYS A 122 -6.84 8.08 18.10
N PRO A 123 -7.69 7.89 17.07
CA PRO A 123 -8.79 6.94 17.17
C PRO A 123 -8.29 5.49 17.22
N MET A 124 -9.13 4.61 17.75
CA MET A 124 -8.79 3.21 17.98
C MET A 124 -8.38 2.49 16.68
N LEU A 125 -9.13 2.69 15.59
CA LEU A 125 -8.88 2.09 14.26
C LEU A 125 -7.51 2.43 13.67
N ARG A 126 -6.95 3.59 14.00
CA ARG A 126 -5.62 3.99 13.54
C ARG A 126 -4.53 3.66 14.56
N THR A 127 -4.88 3.37 15.80
CA THR A 127 -3.94 3.09 16.89
C THR A 127 -3.55 1.63 16.95
N PHE A 128 -4.53 0.73 16.87
CA PHE A 128 -4.35 -0.71 17.02
C PHE A 128 -4.30 -1.39 15.67
N ASP A 129 -3.44 -2.41 15.54
CA ASP A 129 -3.22 -3.13 14.28
C ASP A 129 -4.47 -3.88 13.83
N HIS A 130 -5.09 -4.65 14.73
CA HIS A 130 -6.38 -5.32 14.49
C HIS A 130 -7.42 -4.91 15.54
N ILE A 131 -8.67 -4.87 15.11
CA ILE A 131 -9.84 -4.63 15.96
C ILE A 131 -10.83 -5.78 15.79
N PHE A 132 -11.54 -6.09 16.87
CA PHE A 132 -12.71 -6.94 16.83
C PHE A 132 -13.79 -6.44 17.79
N HIS A 133 -15.02 -6.83 17.49
CA HIS A 133 -16.21 -6.42 18.24
C HIS A 133 -16.94 -7.64 18.79
N LEU A 134 -17.46 -7.51 20.01
CA LEU A 134 -18.49 -8.41 20.53
C LEU A 134 -19.87 -7.79 20.26
N LYS A 135 -20.60 -8.36 19.29
CA LYS A 135 -21.88 -7.83 18.80
C LYS A 135 -22.98 -7.81 19.87
N HIS A 136 -23.04 -8.86 20.69
CA HIS A 136 -24.12 -9.07 21.65
C HIS A 136 -23.55 -9.21 23.06
N VAL A 137 -23.43 -8.08 23.77
CA VAL A 137 -22.92 -8.05 25.15
C VAL A 137 -23.76 -8.87 26.12
N SER A 138 -25.04 -9.13 25.82
CA SER A 138 -25.90 -10.01 26.63
C SER A 138 -25.34 -11.44 26.79
N LYS A 139 -24.50 -11.92 25.87
CA LYS A 139 -23.83 -13.22 25.98
C LYS A 139 -22.85 -13.29 27.15
N LEU A 140 -22.37 -12.14 27.64
CA LEU A 140 -21.50 -12.07 28.82
C LEU A 140 -22.18 -12.53 30.11
N GLN A 141 -23.53 -12.59 30.15
CA GLN A 141 -24.23 -13.22 31.28
C GLN A 141 -23.87 -14.71 31.44
N GLY A 142 -23.69 -15.41 30.31
CA GLY A 142 -23.21 -16.80 30.30
C GLY A 142 -21.78 -16.88 30.81
N THR A 143 -20.93 -15.94 30.40
CA THR A 143 -19.56 -15.80 30.88
C THR A 143 -19.50 -15.64 32.40
N CYS A 144 -20.31 -14.75 32.99
CA CYS A 144 -20.36 -14.58 34.44
C CYS A 144 -20.72 -15.87 35.18
N LYS A 145 -21.67 -16.66 34.66
CA LYS A 145 -22.03 -17.96 35.26
C LYS A 145 -20.89 -18.97 35.17
N LYS A 146 -20.27 -19.09 34.00
CA LYS A 146 -19.17 -20.02 33.76
C LYS A 146 -17.94 -19.70 34.60
N MET A 147 -17.66 -18.42 34.79
CA MET A 147 -16.54 -17.91 35.57
C MET A 147 -16.84 -17.72 37.05
N GLN A 148 -18.05 -18.10 37.51
CA GLN A 148 -18.48 -17.98 38.90
C GLN A 148 -18.42 -16.54 39.46
N LEU A 149 -18.62 -15.53 38.60
CA LEU A 149 -18.49 -14.10 38.92
C LEU A 149 -19.75 -13.50 39.60
N LEU A 150 -20.40 -14.25 40.49
CA LEU A 150 -21.65 -13.81 41.10
C LEU A 150 -21.44 -12.63 42.06
N ASN A 151 -20.37 -12.66 42.84
CA ASN A 151 -20.05 -11.62 43.81
C ASN A 151 -19.74 -10.30 43.10
N GLU A 152 -18.90 -10.34 42.07
CA GLU A 152 -18.53 -9.19 41.26
C GLU A 152 -19.74 -8.61 40.52
N LEU A 153 -20.68 -9.47 40.11
CA LEU A 153 -21.92 -9.03 39.50
C LEU A 153 -22.82 -8.30 40.51
N MET A 154 -22.89 -8.78 41.76
CA MET A 154 -23.62 -8.11 42.84
C MET A 154 -23.00 -6.76 43.18
N ASP A 155 -21.68 -6.69 43.32
CA ASP A 155 -20.95 -5.46 43.63
C ASP A 155 -21.14 -4.38 42.56
N ARG A 156 -21.32 -4.80 41.30
CA ARG A 156 -21.50 -3.91 40.15
C ARG A 156 -22.97 -3.72 39.74
N GLY A 157 -23.91 -3.99 40.64
CA GLY A 157 -25.34 -3.72 40.43
C GLY A 157 -25.96 -4.50 39.26
N GLY A 158 -25.45 -5.69 38.95
CA GLY A 158 -25.93 -6.51 37.82
C GLY A 158 -25.23 -6.22 36.48
N ASN A 159 -24.23 -5.34 36.45
CA ASN A 159 -23.50 -5.00 35.23
C ASN A 159 -22.51 -6.11 34.83
N TYR A 160 -23.02 -7.09 34.09
CA TYR A 160 -22.22 -8.22 33.59
C TYR A 160 -21.10 -7.81 32.63
N VAL A 161 -21.18 -6.64 31.96
CA VAL A 161 -20.09 -6.15 31.10
C VAL A 161 -18.91 -5.79 31.97
N ALA A 162 -19.16 -4.99 33.01
CA ALA A 162 -18.13 -4.59 33.95
C ALA A 162 -17.55 -5.82 34.68
N ALA A 163 -18.39 -6.74 35.14
CA ALA A 163 -17.93 -7.94 35.85
C ALA A 163 -17.06 -8.88 34.98
N ALA A 164 -17.46 -9.14 33.73
CA ALA A 164 -16.76 -10.08 32.86
C ALA A 164 -15.51 -9.48 32.16
N LEU A 165 -15.45 -8.17 31.97
CA LEU A 165 -14.42 -7.52 31.17
C LEU A 165 -12.97 -7.76 31.67
N PRO A 166 -12.64 -7.61 32.97
CA PRO A 166 -11.28 -7.88 33.47
C PRO A 166 -10.83 -9.31 33.14
N PHE A 167 -11.73 -10.28 33.34
CA PHE A 167 -11.47 -11.67 33.02
C PHE A 167 -11.19 -11.88 31.52
N ILE A 168 -12.02 -11.31 30.64
CA ILE A 168 -11.83 -11.43 29.18
C ILE A 168 -10.50 -10.82 28.75
N VAL A 169 -10.17 -9.63 29.26
CA VAL A 169 -8.93 -8.94 28.88
C VAL A 169 -7.71 -9.72 29.38
N SER A 170 -7.74 -10.24 30.60
CA SER A 170 -6.68 -11.09 31.15
C SER A 170 -6.52 -12.39 30.37
N LEU A 171 -7.63 -13.05 30.01
CA LEU A 171 -7.65 -14.24 29.17
C LEU A 171 -6.99 -13.98 27.80
N LEU A 172 -7.34 -12.87 27.15
CA LEU A 172 -6.80 -12.50 25.85
C LEU A 172 -5.31 -12.11 25.95
N ALA A 173 -4.92 -11.37 26.99
CA ALA A 173 -3.52 -11.03 27.23
C ALA A 173 -2.66 -12.30 27.45
N ARG A 174 -3.14 -13.24 28.27
CA ARG A 174 -2.46 -14.54 28.48
C ARG A 174 -2.40 -15.37 27.20
N GLY A 175 -3.48 -15.39 26.42
CA GLY A 175 -3.59 -16.20 25.20
C GLY A 175 -2.76 -15.67 24.02
N LEU A 176 -2.71 -14.36 23.86
CA LEU A 176 -1.89 -13.73 22.82
C LEU A 176 -0.42 -13.61 23.25
N SER A 177 -0.15 -13.51 24.55
CA SER A 177 1.21 -13.56 25.11
C SER A 177 2.16 -12.61 24.35
N GLN A 178 3.33 -13.10 23.91
CA GLN A 178 4.35 -12.35 23.18
C GLN A 178 3.88 -11.77 21.83
N ARG A 179 2.72 -12.18 21.31
CA ARG A 179 2.19 -11.70 20.02
C ARG A 179 1.61 -10.30 20.11
N ALA A 180 1.05 -9.93 21.26
CA ALA A 180 0.38 -8.65 21.46
C ALA A 180 1.12 -7.82 22.50
N GLN A 181 1.53 -6.62 22.11
CA GLN A 181 2.09 -5.63 23.02
C GLN A 181 1.00 -5.00 23.91
N LEU A 182 -0.18 -4.75 23.34
CA LEU A 182 -1.34 -4.24 24.07
C LEU A 182 -2.61 -4.95 23.63
N VAL A 183 -3.44 -5.28 24.62
CA VAL A 183 -4.85 -5.64 24.43
C VAL A 183 -5.65 -4.53 25.08
N ALA A 184 -6.24 -3.65 24.27
CA ALA A 184 -7.08 -2.56 24.74
C ALA A 184 -8.55 -2.87 24.51
N HIS A 185 -9.39 -2.17 25.25
CA HIS A 185 -10.84 -2.19 25.07
C HIS A 185 -11.39 -0.75 25.11
N SER A 186 -12.49 -0.54 24.42
CA SER A 186 -13.30 0.66 24.48
C SER A 186 -14.71 0.29 24.90
N LEU A 187 -15.17 0.91 26.00
CA LEU A 187 -16.55 0.77 26.45
C LEU A 187 -17.43 1.75 25.67
N PRO A 188 -18.62 1.33 25.22
CA PRO A 188 -19.58 2.26 24.62
C PRO A 188 -20.01 3.31 25.65
N GLU A 189 -20.34 4.51 25.16
CA GLU A 189 -20.92 5.55 26.00
C GLU A 189 -22.26 5.07 26.55
N ILE A 190 -22.50 5.37 27.83
CA ILE A 190 -23.79 5.07 28.46
C ILE A 190 -24.78 6.05 27.84
N PRO A 191 -25.85 5.59 27.18
CA PRO A 191 -26.79 6.49 26.55
C PRO A 191 -27.46 7.34 27.63
N GLU A 192 -27.62 8.64 27.37
CA GLU A 192 -28.42 9.50 28.23
C GLU A 192 -29.89 9.11 28.12
N TRP A 193 -30.63 9.14 29.23
CA TRP A 193 -32.06 8.85 29.25
C TRP A 193 -32.85 9.97 29.93
N PRO A 194 -34.10 10.20 29.51
CA PRO A 194 -35.00 11.13 30.20
C PRO A 194 -35.26 10.72 31.66
N ILE A 195 -35.46 11.72 32.54
CA ILE A 195 -35.69 11.49 33.98
C ILE A 195 -36.99 10.70 34.23
N ASP A 196 -37.95 10.81 33.32
CA ASP A 196 -39.24 10.11 33.35
C ASP A 196 -39.21 8.71 32.71
N ALA A 197 -38.06 8.29 32.16
CA ALA A 197 -37.87 6.96 31.57
C ALA A 197 -37.11 6.00 32.52
N GLU A 198 -37.34 4.70 32.35
CA GLU A 198 -36.52 3.67 33.00
C GLU A 198 -35.07 3.75 32.49
N PRO A 199 -34.07 3.45 33.36
CA PRO A 199 -32.67 3.45 32.94
C PRO A 199 -32.41 2.39 31.85
N PRO A 200 -31.50 2.67 30.91
CA PRO A 200 -31.07 1.73 29.89
C PRO A 200 -30.61 0.41 30.51
N LYS A 201 -31.05 -0.71 29.96
CA LYS A 201 -30.64 -2.03 30.47
C LYS A 201 -29.23 -2.34 29.95
N HIS A 202 -28.46 -3.11 30.72
CA HIS A 202 -27.11 -3.51 30.31
C HIS A 202 -27.05 -4.26 28.96
N LYS A 203 -28.17 -4.81 28.48
CA LYS A 203 -28.28 -5.49 27.17
C LYS A 203 -28.39 -4.53 26.00
N ASP A 204 -28.82 -3.30 26.28
CA ASP A 204 -29.00 -2.23 25.29
C ASP A 204 -27.70 -1.44 25.12
N VAL A 205 -26.67 -1.78 25.90
CA VAL A 205 -25.29 -1.30 25.74
C VAL A 205 -24.77 -1.80 24.39
N GLY A 206 -24.24 -0.88 23.59
CA GLY A 206 -23.70 -1.16 22.25
C GLY A 206 -22.57 -2.20 22.23
N PRO A 207 -22.03 -2.52 21.04
CA PRO A 207 -20.98 -3.52 20.91
C PRO A 207 -19.73 -3.14 21.69
N LEU A 208 -19.07 -4.15 22.28
CA LEU A 208 -17.79 -3.97 22.98
C LEU A 208 -16.64 -4.10 21.99
N VAL A 209 -15.76 -3.10 21.97
CA VAL A 209 -14.65 -3.02 20.99
C VAL A 209 -13.33 -3.37 21.67
N PHE A 210 -12.53 -4.21 21.02
CA PHE A 210 -11.20 -4.60 21.46
C PHE A 210 -10.16 -4.28 20.38
N GLY A 211 -9.01 -3.79 20.81
CA GLY A 211 -7.91 -3.36 19.95
C GLY A 211 -6.63 -4.10 20.33
N LEU A 212 -5.95 -4.60 19.32
CA LEU A 212 -4.74 -5.40 19.47
C LEU A 212 -3.59 -4.66 18.81
N LEU A 213 -2.56 -4.35 19.59
CA LEU A 213 -1.29 -3.84 19.09
C LEU A 213 -0.31 -5.00 19.09
N PHE A 214 0.25 -5.35 17.93
CA PHE A 214 1.06 -6.55 17.79
C PHE A 214 2.55 -6.29 17.92
N VAL A 215 3.28 -7.36 18.23
CA VAL A 215 4.73 -7.44 18.09
C VAL A 215 5.02 -8.22 16.79
N PRO A 216 5.48 -7.55 15.71
CA PRO A 216 5.60 -8.13 14.37
C PRO A 216 6.36 -9.46 14.31
N GLU A 217 7.38 -9.63 15.16
CA GLU A 217 8.25 -10.80 15.22
C GLU A 217 7.50 -12.07 15.63
N PHE A 218 6.52 -11.94 16.53
CA PHE A 218 5.81 -13.08 17.13
C PHE A 218 4.40 -13.26 16.57
N ALA A 219 3.76 -12.18 16.10
CA ALA A 219 2.35 -12.18 15.70
C ALA A 219 2.01 -13.29 14.68
N ALA A 220 2.89 -13.52 13.71
CA ALA A 220 2.71 -14.49 12.63
C ALA A 220 3.20 -15.92 12.95
N SER A 221 3.66 -16.20 14.18
CA SER A 221 4.16 -17.52 14.56
C SER A 221 3.04 -18.57 14.50
N THR A 222 3.26 -19.67 13.78
CA THR A 222 2.28 -20.77 13.68
C THR A 222 2.33 -21.74 14.86
N LEU A 223 3.35 -21.64 15.71
CA LEU A 223 3.62 -22.60 16.79
C LEU A 223 3.71 -21.87 18.12
N GLU A 224 2.95 -22.35 19.10
CA GLU A 224 3.06 -21.96 20.50
C GLU A 224 3.79 -23.09 21.24
N LYS A 225 5.02 -22.83 21.72
CA LYS A 225 5.77 -23.82 22.51
C LYS A 225 5.38 -23.66 23.98
N GLY A 226 4.83 -24.71 24.56
CA GLY A 226 4.53 -24.82 25.98
C GLY A 226 5.68 -25.42 26.81
N PRO A 227 5.43 -25.69 28.09
CA PRO A 227 6.40 -26.31 28.99
C PRO A 227 6.67 -27.78 28.63
N GLN A 228 7.72 -28.37 29.22
CA GLN A 228 8.03 -29.80 29.07
C GLN A 228 6.91 -30.66 29.66
N ALA A 229 6.66 -31.81 29.02
CA ALA A 229 5.49 -32.66 29.31
C ALA A 229 5.44 -33.22 30.76
N ASP A 230 6.59 -33.33 31.40
CA ASP A 230 6.80 -33.82 32.76
C ASP A 230 6.68 -32.73 33.83
N HIS A 231 6.70 -31.45 33.45
CA HIS A 231 6.52 -30.34 34.38
C HIS A 231 5.04 -30.15 34.76
N PRO A 232 4.75 -29.71 36.01
CA PRO A 232 3.37 -29.47 36.47
C PRO A 232 2.65 -28.39 35.65
N GLU A 233 3.39 -27.40 35.14
CA GLU A 233 2.90 -26.34 34.25
C GLU A 233 2.26 -26.87 32.96
N ALA A 234 2.62 -28.09 32.51
CA ALA A 234 2.02 -28.72 31.34
C ALA A 234 0.53 -29.05 31.55
N LEU A 235 0.09 -29.29 32.79
CA LEU A 235 -1.33 -29.49 33.08
C LEU A 235 -2.11 -28.18 32.91
N GLU A 236 -1.55 -27.06 33.36
CA GLU A 236 -2.15 -25.74 33.19
C GLU A 236 -2.22 -25.36 31.72
N PHE A 237 -1.16 -25.62 30.95
CA PHE A 237 -1.13 -25.37 29.52
C PHE A 237 -2.21 -26.19 28.77
N ARG A 238 -2.33 -27.49 29.07
CA ARG A 238 -3.37 -28.36 28.49
C ARG A 238 -4.77 -27.89 28.86
N THR A 239 -4.99 -27.48 30.10
CA THR A 239 -6.29 -26.97 30.57
C THR A 239 -6.64 -25.65 29.88
N PHE A 240 -5.64 -24.78 29.68
CA PHE A 240 -5.83 -23.48 29.05
C PHE A 240 -6.15 -23.60 27.55
N TRP A 241 -5.45 -24.48 26.82
CA TRP A 241 -5.66 -24.64 25.37
C TRP A 241 -6.69 -25.70 25.00
N GLY A 242 -7.05 -26.59 25.94
CA GLY A 242 -8.00 -27.66 25.73
C GLY A 242 -7.57 -28.59 24.60
N GLU A 243 -8.49 -28.89 23.69
CA GLU A 243 -8.28 -29.80 22.55
C GLU A 243 -7.19 -29.35 21.55
N LYS A 244 -6.74 -28.09 21.64
CA LYS A 244 -5.65 -27.56 20.79
C LYS A 244 -4.25 -27.90 21.30
N SER A 245 -4.10 -28.37 22.55
CA SER A 245 -2.81 -28.77 23.10
C SER A 245 -2.44 -30.16 22.60
N GLU A 246 -1.23 -30.30 22.04
CA GLU A 246 -0.66 -31.58 21.63
C GLU A 246 0.79 -31.73 22.10
N LEU A 247 1.23 -32.97 22.34
CA LEU A 247 2.63 -33.26 22.63
C LEU A 247 3.45 -33.25 21.34
N ARG A 248 4.49 -32.44 21.31
CA ARG A 248 5.38 -32.31 20.15
C ARG A 248 6.84 -32.48 20.54
N ARG A 249 7.55 -33.30 19.77
CA ARG A 249 9.01 -33.40 19.84
C ARG A 249 9.65 -32.30 19.00
N PHE A 250 10.54 -31.52 19.60
CA PHE A 250 11.27 -30.44 18.97
C PHE A 250 12.64 -30.90 18.46
N GLN A 251 13.31 -30.08 17.63
CA GLN A 251 14.62 -30.41 17.03
C GLN A 251 15.72 -30.60 18.08
N ASP A 252 15.57 -29.97 19.25
CA ASP A 252 16.42 -30.14 20.43
C ASP A 252 16.20 -31.47 21.17
N GLY A 253 15.27 -32.32 20.70
CA GLY A 253 14.90 -33.59 21.32
C GLY A 253 13.91 -33.45 22.49
N SER A 254 13.59 -32.22 22.93
CA SER A 254 12.64 -31.98 24.00
C SER A 254 11.21 -32.36 23.57
N ILE A 255 10.43 -32.90 24.51
CA ILE A 255 9.00 -33.18 24.33
C ILE A 255 8.25 -32.18 25.19
N CYS A 256 7.59 -31.23 24.53
CA CYS A 256 6.83 -30.18 25.19
C CYS A 256 5.37 -30.24 24.73
N GLU A 257 4.48 -29.70 25.55
CA GLU A 257 3.15 -29.32 25.09
C GLU A 257 3.30 -28.21 24.04
N ALA A 258 2.43 -28.21 23.04
CA ALA A 258 2.44 -27.21 21.97
C ALA A 258 1.06 -27.00 21.37
N VAL A 259 0.86 -25.84 20.74
CA VAL A 259 -0.32 -25.55 19.92
C VAL A 259 0.13 -25.16 18.51
N VAL A 260 -0.49 -25.74 17.50
CA VAL A 260 -0.22 -25.45 16.09
C VAL A 260 -1.43 -24.78 15.44
N TRP A 261 -1.20 -23.63 14.84
CA TRP A 261 -2.21 -22.88 14.08
C TRP A 261 -2.04 -23.14 12.59
N GLU A 262 -3.16 -23.45 11.93
CA GLU A 262 -3.18 -23.74 10.49
C GLU A 262 -3.10 -22.43 9.70
N ALA A 263 -1.96 -22.19 9.05
CA ALA A 263 -1.75 -21.07 8.16
C ALA A 263 -0.64 -21.36 7.14
N SER A 264 -1.01 -21.49 5.87
CA SER A 264 -0.07 -21.77 4.77
C SER A 264 0.49 -20.50 4.14
N THR A 265 -0.25 -19.39 4.20
CA THR A 265 0.11 -18.11 3.57
C THR A 265 0.37 -17.01 4.61
N ALA A 266 1.12 -15.97 4.23
CA ALA A 266 1.39 -14.80 5.05
C ALA A 266 0.09 -14.11 5.52
N CYS A 267 -0.90 -14.01 4.65
CA CYS A 267 -2.24 -13.51 4.96
C CYS A 267 -2.92 -14.33 6.08
N GLN A 268 -2.94 -15.66 5.96
CA GLN A 268 -3.50 -16.53 7.00
C GLN A 268 -2.72 -16.44 8.31
N LYS A 269 -1.39 -16.31 8.24
CA LYS A 269 -0.54 -16.14 9.43
C LYS A 269 -0.86 -14.86 10.19
N ARG A 270 -1.19 -13.76 9.49
CA ARG A 270 -1.66 -12.51 10.11
C ARG A 270 -2.98 -12.69 10.86
N LEU A 271 -3.81 -13.66 10.46
CA LEU A 271 -5.11 -13.96 11.09
C LEU A 271 -5.03 -15.00 12.22
N ILE A 272 -3.85 -15.49 12.60
CA ILE A 272 -3.69 -16.39 13.75
C ILE A 272 -4.26 -15.77 15.05
N PRO A 273 -4.05 -14.48 15.37
CA PRO A 273 -4.70 -13.85 16.52
C PRO A 273 -6.22 -13.96 16.51
N GLU A 274 -6.88 -13.89 15.34
CA GLU A 274 -8.32 -14.13 15.24
C GLU A 274 -8.69 -15.56 15.65
N GLN A 275 -7.94 -16.56 15.19
CA GLN A 275 -8.16 -17.97 15.54
C GLN A 275 -7.99 -18.19 17.06
N ILE A 276 -6.96 -17.59 17.67
CA ILE A 276 -6.72 -17.62 19.12
C ILE A 276 -7.90 -17.02 19.88
N ILE A 277 -8.34 -15.81 19.50
CA ILE A 277 -9.43 -15.09 20.17
C ILE A 277 -10.72 -15.90 20.10
N ARG A 278 -11.09 -16.40 18.91
CA ARG A 278 -12.29 -17.21 18.73
C ARG A 278 -12.26 -18.48 19.58
N HIS A 279 -11.12 -19.17 19.62
CA HIS A 279 -10.94 -20.38 20.43
C HIS A 279 -11.07 -20.11 21.92
N LEU A 280 -10.35 -19.11 22.44
CA LEU A 280 -10.31 -18.82 23.88
C LEU A 280 -11.64 -18.28 24.40
N LEU A 281 -12.29 -17.39 23.67
CA LEU A 281 -13.60 -16.85 24.08
C LEU A 281 -14.69 -17.92 24.07
N LYS A 282 -14.62 -18.88 23.15
CA LYS A 282 -15.53 -20.04 23.15
C LYS A 282 -15.23 -20.97 24.33
N LEU A 283 -13.97 -21.40 24.49
CA LEU A 283 -13.56 -22.38 25.48
C LEU A 283 -13.76 -21.88 26.91
N HIS A 284 -13.35 -20.65 27.20
CA HIS A 284 -13.36 -20.11 28.57
C HIS A 284 -14.58 -19.23 28.82
N ALA A 285 -14.96 -18.35 27.90
CA ALA A 285 -16.04 -17.38 28.15
C ALA A 285 -17.45 -17.82 27.68
N ASP A 286 -17.60 -18.97 27.02
CA ASP A 286 -18.88 -19.44 26.42
C ASP A 286 -19.47 -18.45 25.39
N ILE A 287 -18.59 -17.68 24.73
CA ILE A 287 -18.98 -16.74 23.69
C ILE A 287 -18.91 -17.46 22.34
N PRO A 288 -20.02 -17.58 21.59
CA PRO A 288 -20.01 -18.25 20.30
C PRO A 288 -19.30 -17.39 19.25
N GLU A 289 -18.67 -18.05 18.28
CA GLU A 289 -17.93 -17.40 17.21
C GLU A 289 -18.78 -16.41 16.39
N SER A 290 -20.09 -16.66 16.26
CA SER A 290 -21.04 -15.75 15.59
C SER A 290 -21.22 -14.41 16.28
N SER A 291 -20.88 -14.31 17.57
CA SER A 291 -20.94 -13.04 18.32
C SER A 291 -19.67 -12.19 18.16
N ILE A 292 -18.62 -12.74 17.53
CA ILE A 292 -17.33 -12.09 17.32
C ILE A 292 -17.26 -11.59 15.87
N CYS A 293 -17.19 -10.28 15.70
CA CYS A 293 -16.92 -9.62 14.43
C CYS A 293 -15.47 -9.19 14.37
N TYR A 294 -14.66 -9.82 13.52
CA TYR A 294 -13.26 -9.47 13.36
C TYR A 294 -13.09 -8.53 12.17
N THR A 295 -12.58 -7.31 12.41
CA THR A 295 -12.47 -6.28 11.37
C THR A 295 -11.02 -5.99 10.97
N GLY A 296 -10.02 -6.70 11.52
CA GLY A 296 -8.60 -6.37 11.37
C GLY A 296 -7.97 -6.53 9.98
N ALA A 297 -8.58 -7.28 9.04
CA ALA A 297 -7.95 -7.60 7.75
C ALA A 297 -8.93 -7.64 6.55
N LEU A 298 -10.02 -6.87 6.59
CA LEU A 298 -11.08 -6.93 5.57
C LEU A 298 -10.60 -6.44 4.19
N LEU A 299 -9.69 -5.46 4.17
CA LEU A 299 -9.18 -4.85 2.93
C LEU A 299 -8.20 -5.75 2.17
N GLU A 300 -7.63 -6.77 2.80
CA GLU A 300 -6.65 -7.66 2.16
C GLU A 300 -7.23 -8.39 0.94
N SER A 301 -8.56 -8.57 0.91
CA SER A 301 -9.30 -9.14 -0.23
C SER A 301 -9.05 -8.41 -1.55
N LEU A 302 -8.77 -7.10 -1.52
CA LEU A 302 -8.58 -6.23 -2.69
C LEU A 302 -7.24 -6.48 -3.42
N ILE A 303 -6.26 -7.08 -2.74
CA ILE A 303 -4.92 -7.37 -3.28
C ILE A 303 -4.63 -8.88 -3.42
N ARG A 304 -5.65 -9.75 -3.23
CA ARG A 304 -5.49 -11.21 -3.35
C ARG A 304 -5.10 -11.64 -4.76
N THR A 305 -4.24 -12.64 -4.90
CA THR A 305 -3.85 -13.17 -6.22
C THR A 305 -4.51 -14.52 -6.51
N GLY A 306 -5.08 -14.69 -7.70
CA GLY A 306 -5.70 -15.97 -8.12
C GLY A 306 -7.13 -16.24 -7.61
N LYS A 307 -7.66 -17.43 -7.92
CA LYS A 307 -9.08 -17.77 -7.72
C LYS A 307 -9.45 -18.64 -6.52
N GLU A 308 -8.54 -19.27 -5.78
CA GLU A 308 -8.86 -20.01 -4.53
C GLU A 308 -7.56 -20.37 -3.78
N ALA A 309 -7.59 -20.38 -2.44
CA ALA A 309 -6.44 -20.56 -1.52
C ALA A 309 -5.21 -19.64 -1.71
N GLY A 310 -5.27 -18.70 -2.66
CA GLY A 310 -4.22 -17.70 -2.89
C GLY A 310 -4.11 -16.72 -1.74
N GLY A 311 -2.87 -16.50 -1.28
CA GLY A 311 -2.53 -15.44 -0.34
C GLY A 311 -2.66 -14.06 -0.96
N THR A 312 -2.17 -13.06 -0.25
CA THR A 312 -2.13 -11.68 -0.71
C THR A 312 -0.98 -11.42 -1.67
N GLY A 313 -0.17 -12.41 -2.08
CA GLY A 313 0.87 -12.28 -3.11
C GLY A 313 2.30 -12.12 -2.60
N GLU A 314 2.52 -12.05 -1.29
CA GLU A 314 3.84 -11.97 -0.67
C GLU A 314 4.73 -13.16 -1.04
N GLU A 315 4.19 -14.38 -1.11
CA GLU A 315 4.93 -15.56 -1.53
C GLU A 315 5.39 -15.45 -3.00
N ALA A 316 4.56 -14.86 -3.85
CA ALA A 316 4.91 -14.61 -5.25
C ALA A 316 6.03 -13.58 -5.36
N MET A 317 6.00 -12.52 -4.55
CA MET A 317 7.10 -11.54 -4.48
C MET A 317 8.42 -12.19 -4.06
N VAL A 318 8.40 -13.03 -3.02
CA VAL A 318 9.59 -13.78 -2.57
C VAL A 318 10.10 -14.67 -3.71
N SER A 319 9.21 -15.38 -4.41
CA SER A 319 9.60 -16.20 -5.57
C SER A 319 10.25 -15.39 -6.69
N VAL A 320 9.72 -14.18 -6.99
CA VAL A 320 10.30 -13.25 -7.97
C VAL A 320 11.70 -12.81 -7.54
N VAL A 321 11.88 -12.40 -6.29
CA VAL A 321 13.17 -11.96 -5.74
C VAL A 321 14.20 -13.10 -5.80
N CYS A 322 13.84 -14.32 -5.38
CA CYS A 322 14.75 -15.47 -5.49
C CYS A 322 15.13 -15.78 -6.95
N SER A 323 14.18 -15.68 -7.89
CA SER A 323 14.47 -15.89 -9.31
C SER A 323 15.39 -14.81 -9.88
N TYR A 324 15.19 -13.56 -9.45
CA TYR A 324 16.05 -12.43 -9.78
C TYR A 324 17.48 -12.61 -9.22
N ASP A 325 17.64 -12.98 -7.95
CA ASP A 325 18.95 -13.16 -7.33
C ASP A 325 19.77 -14.26 -8.03
N ASP A 326 19.10 -15.33 -8.44
CA ASP A 326 19.73 -16.39 -9.23
C ASP A 326 20.13 -15.92 -10.64
N LEU A 327 19.28 -15.13 -11.32
CA LEU A 327 19.63 -14.53 -12.62
C LEU A 327 20.79 -13.54 -12.49
N SER A 328 20.78 -12.72 -11.43
CA SER A 328 21.85 -11.77 -11.11
C SER A 328 23.18 -12.51 -10.95
N ARG A 329 23.24 -13.58 -10.14
CA ARG A 329 24.44 -14.40 -10.00
C ARG A 329 24.93 -15.00 -11.33
N LYS A 330 24.01 -15.41 -12.22
CA LYS A 330 24.38 -15.91 -13.56
C LYS A 330 25.01 -14.80 -14.41
N LEU A 331 24.40 -13.62 -14.45
CA LEU A 331 24.92 -12.45 -15.18
C LEU A 331 26.31 -12.02 -14.70
N TRP A 332 26.55 -12.04 -13.39
CA TRP A 332 27.86 -11.73 -12.79
C TRP A 332 28.94 -12.75 -13.18
N ASN A 333 28.58 -14.01 -13.41
CA ASN A 333 29.51 -15.08 -13.72
C ASN A 333 29.65 -15.36 -15.23
N LEU A 334 29.03 -14.53 -16.09
CA LEU A 334 29.16 -14.67 -17.53
C LEU A 334 30.60 -14.45 -17.97
N LYS A 335 31.20 -15.47 -18.57
CA LYS A 335 32.50 -15.40 -19.21
C LYS A 335 32.35 -14.99 -20.67
N GLU A 336 33.41 -14.41 -21.26
CA GLU A 336 33.48 -14.04 -22.69
C GLU A 336 32.71 -12.78 -23.11
N LEU A 337 32.22 -11.98 -22.15
CA LEU A 337 31.77 -10.62 -22.43
C LEU A 337 32.99 -9.69 -22.65
N PRO A 338 32.95 -8.75 -23.61
CA PRO A 338 34.06 -7.82 -23.87
C PRO A 338 34.29 -6.84 -22.72
N LEU A 339 33.21 -6.53 -21.99
CA LEU A 339 33.21 -5.73 -20.78
C LEU A 339 32.49 -6.51 -19.69
N THR A 340 33.08 -6.58 -18.50
CA THR A 340 32.44 -7.29 -17.37
C THR A 340 31.22 -6.52 -16.84
N VAL A 341 30.27 -7.26 -16.27
CA VAL A 341 29.10 -6.68 -15.58
C VAL A 341 29.53 -6.26 -14.18
N THR A 342 29.38 -4.98 -13.84
CA THR A 342 29.78 -4.40 -12.54
C THR A 342 28.63 -4.29 -11.55
N ALA A 343 27.40 -4.19 -12.04
CA ALA A 343 26.22 -4.19 -11.20
C ALA A 343 25.01 -4.71 -11.98
N VAL A 344 24.15 -5.46 -11.28
CA VAL A 344 22.84 -5.89 -11.75
C VAL A 344 21.83 -5.34 -10.75
N GLN A 345 20.99 -4.43 -11.19
CA GLN A 345 20.07 -3.68 -10.34
C GLN A 345 18.64 -3.82 -10.82
N GLY A 346 17.78 -4.35 -9.96
CA GLY A 346 16.34 -4.41 -10.18
C GLY A 346 15.68 -3.06 -10.02
N VAL A 347 14.77 -2.72 -10.92
CA VAL A 347 13.98 -1.46 -10.84
C VAL A 347 12.47 -1.69 -10.85
N HIS A 348 12.01 -2.91 -11.13
CA HIS A 348 10.59 -3.26 -11.12
C HIS A 348 10.01 -3.23 -9.68
N PRO A 349 8.77 -2.72 -9.46
CA PRO A 349 8.14 -2.66 -8.14
C PRO A 349 8.08 -3.99 -7.38
N ALA A 350 7.98 -5.11 -8.11
CA ALA A 350 7.99 -6.46 -7.53
C ALA A 350 9.28 -6.78 -6.74
N LEU A 351 10.42 -6.20 -7.12
CA LEU A 351 11.71 -6.43 -6.44
C LEU A 351 11.85 -5.63 -5.13
N ARG A 352 10.96 -4.65 -4.93
CA ARG A 352 10.78 -3.90 -3.67
C ARG A 352 9.45 -4.22 -2.98
N TYR A 353 8.78 -5.32 -3.37
CA TYR A 353 7.52 -5.82 -2.77
C TYR A 353 6.29 -4.91 -2.90
N THR A 354 6.31 -3.90 -3.78
CA THR A 354 5.25 -2.88 -3.88
C THR A 354 4.44 -2.94 -5.18
N ASP A 355 4.60 -3.97 -6.00
CA ASP A 355 3.72 -4.24 -7.15
C ASP A 355 2.33 -4.71 -6.67
N VAL A 356 1.26 -4.05 -7.11
CA VAL A 356 -0.10 -4.28 -6.60
C VAL A 356 -0.50 -5.74 -6.76
N PHE A 357 -0.27 -6.30 -7.94
CA PHE A 357 -0.49 -7.71 -8.24
C PHE A 357 0.83 -8.32 -8.72
N PRO A 358 1.57 -9.01 -7.83
CA PRO A 358 2.87 -9.57 -8.18
C PRO A 358 2.78 -10.45 -9.41
N PRO A 359 3.83 -10.47 -10.25
CA PRO A 359 3.92 -11.41 -11.35
C PRO A 359 3.84 -12.83 -10.81
N ILE A 360 3.02 -13.66 -11.44
CA ILE A 360 2.91 -15.07 -11.13
C ILE A 360 3.67 -15.84 -12.22
N PRO A 361 4.34 -16.97 -11.91
CA PRO A 361 4.91 -17.83 -12.94
C PRO A 361 3.84 -18.24 -13.96
N MET A 362 4.07 -17.91 -15.23
CA MET A 362 3.12 -18.17 -16.31
C MET A 362 3.78 -18.93 -17.45
N LYS A 363 3.16 -20.05 -17.87
CA LYS A 363 3.51 -20.76 -19.11
C LYS A 363 2.41 -20.57 -20.15
N PRO A 364 2.73 -20.15 -21.40
CA PRO A 364 1.72 -19.91 -22.43
C PRO A 364 1.06 -21.22 -22.88
N ILE A 365 -0.26 -21.19 -23.07
CA ILE A 365 -1.04 -22.22 -23.75
C ILE A 365 -1.05 -21.88 -25.23
N TYR A 366 -0.44 -22.74 -26.04
CA TYR A 366 -0.29 -22.48 -27.48
C TYR A 366 -1.61 -22.43 -28.26
N SER A 367 -2.71 -23.03 -27.77
CA SER A 367 -4.02 -23.01 -28.46
C SER A 367 -4.70 -21.64 -28.49
N PHE A 368 -4.25 -20.68 -27.67
CA PHE A 368 -4.73 -19.30 -27.68
C PHE A 368 -3.97 -18.41 -28.68
N HIS A 369 -2.99 -18.98 -29.37
CA HIS A 369 -2.06 -18.23 -30.18
C HIS A 369 -1.95 -18.81 -31.60
N ASN A 370 -1.90 -17.95 -32.60
CA ASN A 370 -1.44 -18.33 -33.93
C ASN A 370 0.09 -18.36 -33.94
N ARG A 371 0.67 -19.45 -34.43
CA ARG A 371 2.13 -19.60 -34.54
C ARG A 371 2.58 -19.12 -35.91
N ARG A 372 3.30 -17.99 -35.96
CA ARG A 372 4.04 -17.55 -37.15
C ARG A 372 5.53 -17.58 -36.86
N LYS A 373 6.25 -18.54 -37.45
CA LYS A 373 7.69 -18.80 -37.19
C LYS A 373 7.97 -19.05 -35.69
N HIS A 374 8.66 -18.11 -35.03
CA HIS A 374 9.02 -18.12 -33.61
C HIS A 374 8.17 -17.16 -32.76
N LEU A 375 7.11 -16.58 -33.33
CA LEU A 375 6.23 -15.63 -32.66
C LEU A 375 4.87 -16.26 -32.36
N LEU A 376 4.34 -15.94 -31.18
CA LEU A 376 2.97 -16.23 -30.78
C LEU A 376 2.15 -14.96 -30.96
N LEU A 377 1.03 -15.06 -31.68
CA LEU A 377 0.10 -13.94 -31.88
C LEU A 377 -1.25 -14.30 -31.25
N PRO A 378 -1.89 -13.43 -30.45
CA PRO A 378 -3.23 -13.65 -29.94
C PRO A 378 -4.24 -13.96 -31.06
N LEU A 379 -5.20 -14.85 -30.80
CA LEU A 379 -6.32 -15.15 -31.71
C LEU A 379 -7.52 -14.26 -31.40
N GLU A 380 -8.13 -13.66 -32.43
CA GLU A 380 -9.27 -12.74 -32.31
C GLU A 380 -10.54 -13.41 -31.76
N GLU A 381 -10.78 -14.67 -32.12
CA GLU A 381 -11.92 -15.47 -31.63
C GLU A 381 -11.77 -15.90 -30.16
N LYS A 382 -10.61 -15.64 -29.54
CA LYS A 382 -10.31 -16.03 -28.16
C LYS A 382 -10.21 -14.79 -27.27
N PRO A 383 -10.48 -14.92 -25.96
CA PRO A 383 -10.17 -13.86 -25.01
C PRO A 383 -8.69 -13.46 -25.07
N CYS A 384 -8.41 -12.18 -24.86
CA CYS A 384 -7.05 -11.66 -24.78
C CYS A 384 -6.23 -12.48 -23.77
N PRO A 385 -5.01 -12.94 -24.15
CA PRO A 385 -4.12 -13.65 -23.26
C PRO A 385 -3.83 -12.88 -21.96
N ALA A 386 -3.43 -13.60 -20.91
CA ALA A 386 -3.06 -12.96 -19.65
C ALA A 386 -1.86 -12.03 -19.83
N TYR A 387 -1.88 -10.89 -19.15
CA TYR A 387 -0.80 -9.91 -19.24
C TYR A 387 0.47 -10.42 -18.54
N ILE A 388 1.55 -10.57 -19.30
CA ILE A 388 2.87 -10.94 -18.78
C ILE A 388 3.74 -9.68 -18.68
N THR A 389 3.94 -9.20 -17.45
CA THR A 389 4.78 -8.03 -17.17
C THR A 389 6.27 -8.36 -17.27
N PRO A 390 7.09 -7.56 -17.96
CA PRO A 390 8.54 -7.70 -17.95
C PRO A 390 9.16 -7.08 -16.68
N LEU A 391 9.90 -7.88 -15.93
CA LEU A 391 10.68 -7.44 -14.77
C LEU A 391 11.95 -6.71 -15.24
N LYS A 392 11.91 -5.37 -15.25
CA LYS A 392 13.03 -4.54 -15.71
C LYS A 392 14.24 -4.62 -14.75
N ILE A 393 15.42 -4.87 -15.34
CA ILE A 393 16.73 -4.96 -14.68
C ILE A 393 17.74 -4.11 -15.45
N ILE A 394 18.55 -3.36 -14.71
CA ILE A 394 19.64 -2.55 -15.24
C ILE A 394 20.97 -3.25 -15.01
N CYS A 395 21.74 -3.46 -16.08
CA CYS A 395 23.07 -4.06 -16.06
C CYS A 395 24.11 -2.98 -16.36
N HIS A 396 24.92 -2.62 -15.37
CA HIS A 396 26.04 -1.71 -15.56
C HIS A 396 27.25 -2.48 -16.07
N MET A 397 27.84 -1.97 -17.15
CA MET A 397 29.10 -2.49 -17.68
C MET A 397 30.29 -1.79 -17.03
N GLU A 398 31.44 -2.45 -16.99
CA GLU A 398 32.68 -1.82 -16.53
C GLU A 398 33.03 -0.57 -17.34
N GLY A 399 33.76 0.34 -16.68
CA GLY A 399 34.19 1.56 -17.33
C GLY A 399 35.24 1.28 -18.39
N SER A 400 34.99 1.75 -19.61
CA SER A 400 35.95 1.70 -20.72
C SER A 400 36.12 3.07 -21.36
N GLY A 401 37.33 3.38 -21.80
CA GLY A 401 37.60 4.56 -22.63
C GLY A 401 37.16 4.40 -24.10
N GLN A 402 36.74 3.19 -24.49
CA GLN A 402 36.35 2.86 -25.86
C GLN A 402 34.87 3.14 -26.15
N TRP A 403 34.09 3.58 -25.16
CA TRP A 403 32.74 4.03 -25.40
C TRP A 403 32.75 5.29 -26.28
N PRO A 404 31.92 5.34 -27.35
CA PRO A 404 31.84 6.48 -28.23
C PRO A 404 31.19 7.68 -27.54
N GLN A 405 31.47 8.88 -28.05
CA GLN A 405 30.85 10.13 -27.59
C GLN A 405 29.54 10.44 -28.33
N ASP A 406 29.29 9.76 -29.46
CA ASP A 406 28.05 9.95 -30.23
C ASP A 406 26.88 9.15 -29.64
N LYS A 407 25.72 9.81 -29.51
CA LYS A 407 24.51 9.27 -28.88
C LYS A 407 23.98 8.04 -29.63
N GLU A 408 23.98 8.08 -30.96
CA GLU A 408 23.50 6.96 -31.78
C GLU A 408 24.48 5.78 -31.78
N ALA A 409 25.79 6.05 -31.76
CA ALA A 409 26.81 5.03 -31.59
C ALA A 409 26.68 4.30 -30.24
N ILE A 410 26.41 5.02 -29.14
CA ILE A 410 26.16 4.41 -27.82
C ILE A 410 24.96 3.46 -27.88
N LYS A 411 23.84 3.88 -28.48
CA LYS A 411 22.65 3.04 -28.64
C LYS A 411 22.95 1.74 -29.40
N ARG A 412 23.73 1.82 -30.48
CA ARG A 412 24.13 0.65 -31.28
C ARG A 412 25.05 -0.30 -30.51
N ILE A 413 25.98 0.21 -29.72
CA ILE A 413 26.86 -0.61 -28.89
C ILE A 413 26.05 -1.29 -27.77
N LYS A 414 25.11 -0.59 -27.14
CA LYS A 414 24.19 -1.19 -26.16
C LYS A 414 23.41 -2.35 -26.80
N ALA A 415 22.87 -2.16 -28.00
CA ALA A 415 22.20 -3.23 -28.76
C ALA A 415 23.12 -4.42 -29.05
N ALA A 416 24.40 -4.18 -29.35
CA ALA A 416 25.38 -5.25 -29.52
C ALA A 416 25.63 -6.03 -28.22
N PHE A 417 25.75 -5.35 -27.08
CA PHE A 417 25.81 -6.01 -25.77
C PHE A 417 24.54 -6.81 -25.47
N HIS A 418 23.36 -6.30 -25.81
CA HIS A 418 22.09 -7.01 -25.66
C HIS A 418 22.07 -8.33 -26.44
N LEU A 419 22.53 -8.32 -27.70
CA LEU A 419 22.66 -9.52 -28.53
C LEU A 419 23.66 -10.52 -27.92
N GLN A 420 24.82 -10.05 -27.46
CA GLN A 420 25.85 -10.91 -26.89
C GLN A 420 25.40 -11.52 -25.55
N LEU A 421 24.74 -10.74 -24.69
CA LEU A 421 24.13 -11.24 -23.45
C LEU A 421 23.11 -12.35 -23.74
N ALA A 422 22.25 -12.15 -24.75
CA ALA A 422 21.24 -13.14 -25.13
C ALA A 422 21.88 -14.46 -25.59
N GLU A 423 22.98 -14.39 -26.34
CA GLU A 423 23.68 -15.56 -26.85
C GLU A 423 24.42 -16.31 -25.73
N LEU A 424 25.15 -15.60 -24.87
CA LEU A 424 25.87 -16.22 -23.75
C LEU A 424 24.93 -16.86 -22.72
N LEU A 425 23.80 -16.21 -22.40
CA LEU A 425 22.78 -16.78 -21.52
C LEU A 425 22.14 -18.05 -22.11
N ARG A 426 21.99 -18.10 -23.45
CA ARG A 426 21.50 -19.29 -24.15
C ARG A 426 22.53 -20.41 -24.14
N GLN A 427 23.79 -20.11 -24.40
CA GLN A 427 24.87 -21.10 -24.48
C GLN A 427 25.26 -21.66 -23.10
N GLN A 428 25.53 -20.79 -22.12
CA GLN A 428 26.09 -21.17 -20.82
C GLN A 428 25.01 -21.63 -19.82
N HIS A 429 23.79 -21.09 -19.91
CA HIS A 429 22.73 -21.34 -18.92
C HIS A 429 21.42 -21.88 -19.51
N GLN A 430 21.36 -22.15 -20.83
CA GLN A 430 20.21 -22.71 -21.53
C GLN A 430 18.90 -21.92 -21.31
N LEU A 431 19.02 -20.59 -21.13
CA LEU A 431 17.86 -19.71 -20.95
C LEU A 431 17.30 -19.25 -22.30
N VAL A 432 15.97 -19.13 -22.38
CA VAL A 432 15.30 -18.62 -23.58
C VAL A 432 15.35 -17.10 -23.58
N CYS A 433 16.09 -16.52 -24.52
CA CYS A 433 16.31 -15.08 -24.63
C CYS A 433 15.81 -14.53 -25.97
N ARG A 434 15.22 -13.34 -25.93
CA ARG A 434 14.77 -12.56 -27.08
C ARG A 434 15.45 -11.18 -27.06
N PRO A 435 16.53 -10.99 -27.85
CA PRO A 435 17.19 -9.69 -27.94
C PRO A 435 16.35 -8.70 -28.75
N ALA A 436 16.40 -7.43 -28.34
CA ALA A 436 15.85 -6.27 -29.04
C ALA A 436 16.90 -5.13 -29.03
N VAL A 437 16.62 -4.03 -29.74
CA VAL A 437 17.57 -2.90 -29.87
C VAL A 437 17.82 -2.21 -28.53
N THR A 438 16.80 -2.09 -27.69
CA THR A 438 16.88 -1.33 -26.43
C THR A 438 17.08 -2.21 -25.20
N HIS A 439 16.86 -3.53 -25.32
CA HIS A 439 16.86 -4.48 -24.22
C HIS A 439 16.97 -5.93 -24.71
N THR A 440 17.22 -6.85 -23.78
CA THR A 440 17.06 -8.30 -24.01
C THR A 440 16.07 -8.86 -23.01
N ASP A 441 14.99 -9.49 -23.49
CA ASP A 441 14.06 -10.20 -22.61
C ASP A 441 14.55 -11.64 -22.36
N VAL A 442 14.53 -12.09 -21.11
CA VAL A 442 14.99 -13.40 -20.65
C VAL A 442 13.85 -14.11 -19.93
N TYR A 443 13.47 -15.29 -20.41
CA TYR A 443 12.45 -16.11 -19.78
C TYR A 443 13.09 -17.11 -18.81
N LYS A 444 12.74 -17.02 -17.52
CA LYS A 444 13.29 -17.84 -16.43
C LYS A 444 12.23 -18.11 -15.36
N ASP A 445 12.08 -19.37 -14.97
CA ASP A 445 11.16 -19.82 -13.91
C ASP A 445 9.68 -19.38 -14.10
N GLY A 446 9.25 -19.15 -15.35
CA GLY A 446 7.91 -18.65 -15.65
C GLY A 446 7.76 -17.13 -15.60
N TYR A 447 8.86 -16.40 -15.35
CA TYR A 447 8.93 -14.95 -15.39
C TYR A 447 9.69 -14.47 -16.62
N VAL A 448 9.44 -13.22 -17.00
CA VAL A 448 10.21 -12.52 -18.04
C VAL A 448 10.97 -11.37 -17.40
N PHE A 449 12.29 -11.38 -17.55
CA PHE A 449 13.18 -10.32 -17.10
C PHE A 449 13.65 -9.50 -18.30
N ARG A 450 13.50 -8.18 -18.25
CA ARG A 450 13.94 -7.26 -19.31
C ARG A 450 15.27 -6.63 -18.91
N LEU A 451 16.35 -7.10 -19.51
CA LEU A 451 17.70 -6.64 -19.26
C LEU A 451 18.02 -5.41 -20.11
N GLN A 452 18.38 -4.30 -19.46
CA GLN A 452 18.86 -3.09 -20.10
C GLN A 452 20.31 -2.82 -19.71
N VAL A 453 21.16 -2.58 -20.70
CA VAL A 453 22.55 -2.21 -20.47
C VAL A 453 22.57 -0.72 -20.14
N ALA A 454 23.27 -0.33 -19.07
CA ALA A 454 23.47 1.06 -18.69
C ALA A 454 24.95 1.43 -18.76
N TYR A 455 25.21 2.62 -19.29
CA TYR A 455 26.54 3.22 -19.33
C TYR A 455 26.57 4.47 -18.47
N HIS A 456 27.46 4.51 -17.48
CA HIS A 456 27.49 5.55 -16.45
C HIS A 456 27.74 6.99 -16.98
N ARG A 457 28.40 7.17 -18.14
CA ARG A 457 28.58 8.50 -18.75
C ARG A 457 27.49 8.90 -19.72
N GLU A 458 26.59 7.98 -20.10
CA GLU A 458 25.50 8.26 -21.04
C GLU A 458 24.64 9.45 -20.58
N PRO A 459 24.23 9.57 -19.29
CA PRO A 459 23.51 10.76 -18.84
C PRO A 459 24.30 12.06 -19.01
N LEU A 460 25.63 12.05 -18.80
CA LEU A 460 26.48 13.24 -18.95
C LEU A 460 26.60 13.66 -20.42
N ILE A 461 26.76 12.69 -21.32
CA ILE A 461 26.83 12.91 -22.78
C ILE A 461 25.48 13.44 -23.30
N LEU A 462 24.36 12.99 -22.72
CA LEU A 462 23.05 13.51 -23.07
C LEU A 462 22.86 14.97 -22.67
N LYS A 463 23.53 15.43 -21.59
CA LYS A 463 23.54 16.84 -21.17
C LYS A 463 24.35 17.75 -22.10
N GLU A 464 25.22 17.20 -22.94
CA GLU A 464 25.97 17.97 -23.93
C GLU A 464 25.06 18.40 -25.08
N VAL A 465 24.91 19.72 -25.22
CA VAL A 465 24.13 20.37 -26.29
C VAL A 465 25.05 21.35 -27.01
N VAL A 466 25.18 21.19 -28.33
CA VAL A 466 25.90 22.14 -29.18
C VAL A 466 24.93 23.26 -29.57
N THR A 467 25.25 24.48 -29.18
CA THR A 467 24.49 25.68 -29.56
C THR A 467 24.60 25.95 -31.07
N PRO A 468 23.67 26.73 -31.67
CA PRO A 468 23.74 27.09 -33.09
C PRO A 468 25.07 27.76 -33.49
N GLU A 469 25.74 28.42 -32.54
CA GLU A 469 27.05 29.07 -32.68
C GLU A 469 28.24 28.10 -32.55
N GLY A 470 28.00 26.80 -32.35
CA GLY A 470 29.02 25.76 -32.25
C GLY A 470 29.64 25.57 -30.85
N MET A 471 29.14 26.26 -29.82
CA MET A 471 29.63 26.14 -28.45
C MET A 471 28.95 24.98 -27.70
N LEU A 472 29.75 24.13 -27.04
CA LEU A 472 29.26 23.06 -26.16
C LEU A 472 28.72 23.65 -24.85
N LYS A 473 27.45 23.37 -24.55
CA LYS A 473 26.77 23.75 -23.31
C LYS A 473 26.27 22.49 -22.62
N TYR A 474 26.42 22.44 -21.31
CA TYR A 474 25.82 21.39 -20.47
C TYR A 474 24.45 21.87 -20.00
N GLN A 475 23.40 21.14 -20.36
CA GLN A 475 22.02 21.43 -19.98
C GLN A 475 21.23 20.14 -19.81
N ASP A 476 20.48 20.02 -18.71
CA ASP A 476 19.61 18.87 -18.48
C ASP A 476 18.46 18.83 -19.49
N THR A 477 18.54 17.93 -20.47
CA THR A 477 17.45 17.60 -21.38
C THR A 477 16.47 16.63 -20.71
N GLU A 478 15.31 16.44 -21.33
CA GLU A 478 14.32 15.49 -20.82
C GLU A 478 14.86 14.06 -20.86
N GLU A 479 15.53 13.70 -21.96
CA GLU A 479 16.14 12.40 -22.16
C GLU A 479 17.26 12.13 -21.15
N SER A 480 18.08 13.14 -20.83
CA SER A 480 19.13 12.98 -19.82
C SER A 480 18.54 12.76 -18.43
N ARG A 481 17.46 13.48 -18.09
CA ARG A 481 16.79 13.37 -16.79
C ARG A 481 16.10 12.03 -16.64
N GLN A 482 15.39 11.57 -17.67
CA GLN A 482 14.74 10.26 -17.66
C GLN A 482 15.76 9.13 -17.52
N LEU A 483 16.89 9.20 -18.25
CA LEU A 483 17.93 8.17 -18.13
C LEU A 483 18.60 8.17 -16.75
N GLU A 484 18.87 9.35 -16.18
CA GLU A 484 19.40 9.50 -14.82
C GLU A 484 18.42 8.94 -13.76
N LEU A 485 17.13 9.22 -13.92
CA LEU A 485 16.07 8.66 -13.07
C LEU A 485 16.06 7.13 -13.14
N GLU A 486 16.09 6.55 -14.35
CA GLU A 486 16.00 5.10 -14.55
C GLU A 486 17.26 4.33 -14.12
N THR A 487 18.46 4.91 -14.28
CA THR A 487 19.74 4.22 -14.05
C THR A 487 20.40 4.54 -12.71
N LEU A 488 20.01 5.62 -12.03
CA LEU A 488 20.62 6.01 -10.74
C LEU A 488 19.58 6.08 -9.62
N HIS A 489 18.51 6.86 -9.80
CA HIS A 489 17.58 7.14 -8.71
C HIS A 489 16.62 5.98 -8.42
N LEU A 490 16.05 5.37 -9.45
CA LEU A 490 15.11 4.25 -9.30
C LEU A 490 15.76 2.97 -8.75
N PRO A 491 16.99 2.59 -9.13
CA PRO A 491 17.73 1.51 -8.46
C PRO A 491 17.98 1.77 -6.98
N TYR A 492 18.40 2.99 -6.63
CA TYR A 492 18.62 3.38 -5.23
C TYR A 492 17.33 3.30 -4.41
N LEU A 493 16.23 3.83 -4.95
CA LEU A 493 14.92 3.76 -4.30
C LEU A 493 14.48 2.31 -4.12
N THR A 494 14.64 1.47 -5.14
CA THR A 494 14.27 0.05 -5.08
C THR A 494 15.05 -0.70 -4.01
N SER A 495 16.37 -0.50 -3.94
CA SER A 495 17.21 -1.09 -2.89
C SER A 495 16.81 -0.60 -1.48
N SER A 496 16.57 0.70 -1.33
CA SER A 496 16.20 1.29 -0.03
C SER A 496 14.84 0.78 0.47
N LEU A 497 13.85 0.72 -0.42
CA LEU A 497 12.51 0.21 -0.08
C LEU A 497 12.50 -1.31 0.11
N HIS A 498 13.34 -2.05 -0.62
CA HIS A 498 13.58 -3.46 -0.35
C HIS A 498 14.11 -3.65 1.09
N GLY A 499 15.10 -2.86 1.51
CA GLY A 499 15.61 -2.86 2.88
C GLY A 499 14.53 -2.53 3.92
N LEU A 500 13.68 -1.54 3.63
CA LEU A 500 12.55 -1.17 4.49
C LEU A 500 11.55 -2.32 4.66
N GLN A 501 11.24 -3.06 3.59
CA GLN A 501 10.38 -4.24 3.67
C GLN A 501 10.96 -5.33 4.58
N GLN A 502 12.29 -5.53 4.58
CA GLN A 502 12.92 -6.51 5.47
C GLN A 502 12.80 -6.11 6.95
N GLN A 503 12.77 -4.82 7.23
CA GLN A 503 12.56 -4.29 8.60
C GLN A 503 11.08 -4.30 9.00
N HIS A 504 10.18 -4.03 8.04
CA HIS A 504 8.75 -3.94 8.27
C HIS A 504 7.98 -4.82 7.27
N PRO A 505 7.64 -6.07 7.64
CA PRO A 505 7.05 -7.05 6.71
C PRO A 505 5.71 -6.65 6.07
N VAL A 506 4.98 -5.68 6.62
CA VAL A 506 3.69 -5.20 6.09
C VAL A 506 3.80 -3.96 5.20
N PHE A 507 4.99 -3.38 5.05
CA PHE A 507 5.22 -2.19 4.20
C PHE A 507 4.73 -2.42 2.75
N GLY A 508 5.15 -3.52 2.14
CA GLY A 508 4.80 -3.88 0.77
C GLY A 508 3.29 -4.03 0.59
N SER A 509 2.62 -4.80 1.46
CA SER A 509 1.17 -4.98 1.40
C SER A 509 0.39 -3.68 1.65
N THR A 510 0.92 -2.77 2.47
CA THR A 510 0.36 -1.42 2.68
C THR A 510 0.47 -0.57 1.42
N SER A 511 1.66 -0.54 0.80
CA SER A 511 1.87 0.20 -0.45
C SER A 511 0.97 -0.34 -1.57
N ARG A 512 0.79 -1.65 -1.64
CA ARG A 512 -0.08 -2.30 -2.62
C ARG A 512 -1.54 -1.89 -2.45
N LEU A 513 -2.04 -1.79 -1.21
CA LEU A 513 -3.38 -1.24 -0.95
C LEU A 513 -3.49 0.23 -1.36
N ALA A 514 -2.50 1.05 -1.02
CA ALA A 514 -2.48 2.48 -1.37
C ALA A 514 -2.48 2.69 -2.90
N LYS A 515 -1.62 1.97 -3.63
CA LYS A 515 -1.58 1.98 -5.10
C LYS A 515 -2.86 1.43 -5.72
N ARG A 516 -3.42 0.34 -5.16
CA ARG A 516 -4.70 -0.21 -5.62
C ARG A 516 -5.80 0.84 -5.51
N TRP A 517 -5.86 1.58 -4.40
CA TRP A 517 -6.84 2.63 -4.17
C TRP A 517 -6.67 3.79 -5.15
N ILE A 518 -5.44 4.30 -5.33
CA ILE A 518 -5.17 5.38 -6.31
C ILE A 518 -5.59 4.97 -7.72
N SER A 519 -5.25 3.75 -8.13
CA SER A 519 -5.63 3.22 -9.44
C SER A 519 -7.13 3.07 -9.59
N ALA A 520 -7.81 2.54 -8.55
CA ALA A 520 -9.26 2.36 -8.57
C ALA A 520 -10.01 3.70 -8.56
N GLN A 521 -9.44 4.75 -7.95
CA GLN A 521 -9.92 6.14 -8.04
C GLN A 521 -9.61 6.82 -9.38
N LEU A 522 -9.07 6.08 -10.34
CA LEU A 522 -8.69 6.50 -11.70
C LEU A 522 -7.58 7.56 -11.71
N LEU A 523 -6.66 7.52 -10.74
CA LEU A 523 -5.58 8.51 -10.59
C LEU A 523 -4.18 7.93 -10.83
N SER A 524 -4.06 6.70 -11.36
CA SER A 524 -2.77 6.01 -11.56
C SER A 524 -1.78 6.78 -12.42
N ASP A 525 -2.26 7.54 -13.40
CA ASP A 525 -1.38 8.27 -14.32
C ASP A 525 -1.04 9.66 -13.77
N SER A 526 -1.76 10.11 -12.75
CA SER A 526 -1.55 11.43 -12.15
C SER A 526 -0.57 11.39 -10.97
N ILE A 527 -0.19 10.21 -10.49
CA ILE A 527 0.73 10.00 -9.37
C ILE A 527 1.61 8.80 -9.69
N SER A 528 2.93 8.99 -9.67
CA SER A 528 3.88 7.90 -9.90
C SER A 528 3.81 6.84 -8.79
N GLU A 529 4.10 5.58 -9.13
CA GLU A 529 4.10 4.49 -8.14
C GLU A 529 5.16 4.71 -7.05
N GLU A 530 6.28 5.31 -7.40
CA GLU A 530 7.37 5.68 -6.51
C GLU A 530 6.96 6.77 -5.51
N CYS A 531 6.14 7.74 -5.94
CA CYS A 531 5.55 8.72 -5.03
C CYS A 531 4.69 8.02 -3.97
N VAL A 532 3.81 7.09 -4.37
CA VAL A 532 2.98 6.33 -3.42
C VAL A 532 3.83 5.50 -2.47
N ASP A 533 4.87 4.84 -2.99
CA ASP A 533 5.84 4.08 -2.17
C ASP A 533 6.51 4.96 -1.11
N LEU A 534 6.91 6.20 -1.46
CA LEU A 534 7.53 7.16 -0.54
C LEU A 534 6.54 7.69 0.51
N LEU A 535 5.29 7.97 0.12
CA LEU A 535 4.24 8.37 1.06
C LEU A 535 3.96 7.27 2.09
N VAL A 536 3.95 6.01 1.65
CA VAL A 536 3.78 4.88 2.56
C VAL A 536 5.04 4.67 3.41
N ALA A 537 6.24 4.78 2.83
CA ALA A 537 7.49 4.67 3.57
C ALA A 537 7.58 5.69 4.72
N PHE A 538 7.07 6.91 4.51
CA PHE A 538 6.96 7.92 5.55
C PHE A 538 6.21 7.42 6.80
N LEU A 539 5.15 6.62 6.65
CA LEU A 539 4.36 6.09 7.77
C LEU A 539 5.14 5.11 8.65
N PHE A 540 6.16 4.45 8.10
CA PHE A 540 7.01 3.51 8.83
C PHE A 540 8.22 4.21 9.45
N LEU A 541 8.80 5.18 8.73
CA LEU A 541 9.98 5.94 9.16
C LEU A 541 9.66 7.04 10.18
N HIS A 542 8.48 7.67 10.04
CA HIS A 542 8.00 8.75 10.91
C HIS A 542 6.61 8.43 11.44
N PRO A 543 6.46 7.38 12.28
CA PRO A 543 5.14 6.86 12.67
C PRO A 543 4.40 7.72 13.70
N ALA A 544 5.04 8.72 14.32
CA ALA A 544 4.44 9.53 15.38
C ALA A 544 3.12 10.20 14.92
N PRO A 545 2.07 10.25 15.76
CA PRO A 545 2.01 9.84 17.18
C PRO A 545 1.76 8.34 17.42
N PHE A 546 1.78 7.52 16.37
CA PHE A 546 1.57 6.09 16.44
C PHE A 546 2.90 5.31 16.51
N THR A 547 2.78 3.99 16.54
CA THR A 547 3.87 3.03 16.24
C THR A 547 3.94 2.77 14.73
N PRO A 548 5.03 2.22 14.17
CA PRO A 548 5.01 1.72 12.80
C PRO A 548 3.82 0.75 12.59
N PRO A 549 3.10 0.81 11.45
CA PRO A 549 2.00 -0.11 11.20
C PRO A 549 2.46 -1.59 11.21
N SER A 550 1.70 -2.48 11.86
CA SER A 550 1.92 -3.94 11.80
C SER A 550 0.81 -4.68 11.04
N SER A 551 -0.21 -3.97 10.55
CA SER A 551 -1.23 -4.50 9.64
C SER A 551 -1.37 -3.65 8.37
N PRO A 552 -1.61 -4.26 7.19
CA PRO A 552 -1.80 -3.50 5.95
C PRO A 552 -3.00 -2.54 6.02
N GLN A 553 -4.07 -2.93 6.71
CA GLN A 553 -5.29 -2.13 6.84
C GLN A 553 -5.04 -0.82 7.60
N VAL A 554 -4.32 -0.87 8.72
CA VAL A 554 -4.01 0.34 9.50
C VAL A 554 -3.03 1.23 8.75
N GLY A 555 -2.04 0.63 8.07
CA GLY A 555 -1.17 1.38 7.17
C GLY A 555 -1.96 2.14 6.10
N PHE A 556 -2.97 1.51 5.51
CA PHE A 556 -3.85 2.15 4.52
C PHE A 556 -4.72 3.27 5.11
N LEU A 557 -5.32 3.07 6.29
CA LEU A 557 -6.08 4.13 6.99
C LEU A 557 -5.19 5.35 7.30
N ARG A 558 -3.95 5.12 7.74
CA ARG A 558 -2.99 6.19 8.00
C ARG A 558 -2.50 6.87 6.73
N PHE A 559 -2.38 6.14 5.62
CA PHE A 559 -2.10 6.70 4.30
C PHE A 559 -3.20 7.68 3.85
N LEU A 560 -4.48 7.28 3.96
CA LEU A 560 -5.60 8.18 3.64
C LEU A 560 -5.61 9.41 4.54
N ASN A 561 -5.36 9.24 5.84
CA ASN A 561 -5.24 10.37 6.77
C ASN A 561 -4.09 11.31 6.39
N LEU A 562 -2.91 10.77 6.06
CA LEU A 562 -1.76 11.57 5.63
C LEU A 562 -2.12 12.43 4.41
N LEU A 563 -2.76 11.84 3.40
CA LEU A 563 -3.21 12.59 2.23
C LEU A 563 -4.21 13.68 2.59
N ALA A 564 -5.19 13.36 3.44
CA ALA A 564 -6.29 14.25 3.79
C ALA A 564 -5.87 15.42 4.69
N THR A 565 -4.97 15.21 5.64
CA THR A 565 -4.69 16.19 6.72
C THR A 565 -3.32 16.86 6.61
N PHE A 566 -2.39 16.34 5.78
CA PHE A 566 -1.06 16.95 5.65
C PHE A 566 -1.14 18.32 4.96
N ASP A 567 -0.42 19.30 5.51
CA ASP A 567 -0.34 20.64 4.93
C ASP A 567 0.68 20.70 3.79
N TRP A 568 0.26 20.24 2.62
CA TRP A 568 1.04 20.26 1.36
C TRP A 568 1.45 21.68 0.92
N LYS A 569 0.79 22.72 1.44
CA LYS A 569 1.08 24.10 1.06
C LYS A 569 2.28 24.63 1.81
N ASN A 570 2.34 24.43 3.14
CA ASN A 570 3.35 25.08 3.97
C ASN A 570 4.46 24.14 4.45
N ASN A 571 4.34 22.82 4.27
CA ASN A 571 5.34 21.87 4.75
C ASN A 571 5.84 20.92 3.64
N PRO A 572 7.16 20.65 3.57
CA PRO A 572 7.70 19.57 2.76
C PRO A 572 7.55 18.23 3.48
N LEU A 573 7.27 17.16 2.74
CA LEU A 573 7.31 15.80 3.30
C LEU A 573 8.73 15.25 3.14
N ILE A 574 9.44 15.07 4.26
CA ILE A 574 10.82 14.56 4.27
C ILE A 574 10.79 13.06 4.56
N VAL A 575 11.32 12.25 3.64
CA VAL A 575 11.37 10.79 3.75
C VAL A 575 12.82 10.37 3.94
N ASN A 576 13.24 10.17 5.19
CA ASN A 576 14.63 9.88 5.54
C ASN A 576 15.02 8.40 5.35
N LEU A 577 15.11 7.97 4.08
CA LEU A 577 15.51 6.60 3.72
C LEU A 577 16.92 6.28 4.24
N ASN A 578 17.09 5.09 4.84
CA ASN A 578 18.36 4.59 5.38
C ASN A 578 19.06 5.57 6.35
N THR A 579 18.32 6.44 7.04
CA THR A 579 18.88 7.49 7.93
C THR A 579 19.94 8.37 7.23
N GLY A 580 19.76 8.61 5.92
CA GLY A 580 20.73 9.34 5.10
C GLY A 580 20.69 10.87 5.27
N LEU A 581 19.70 11.41 5.96
CA LEU A 581 19.57 12.84 6.29
C LEU A 581 19.76 13.05 7.80
N THR A 582 20.50 14.08 8.16
CA THR A 582 20.66 14.56 9.53
C THR A 582 19.60 15.60 9.90
N ASP A 583 19.47 15.93 11.19
CA ASP A 583 18.56 16.98 11.67
C ASP A 583 18.87 18.35 11.04
N SER A 584 20.17 18.62 10.80
CA SER A 584 20.63 19.84 10.14
C SER A 584 20.13 19.89 8.70
N ASP A 585 20.28 18.79 7.96
CA ASP A 585 19.82 18.71 6.56
C ASP A 585 18.31 18.94 6.48
N CYS A 586 17.54 18.36 7.41
CA CYS A 586 16.09 18.51 7.39
C CYS A 586 15.63 19.92 7.73
N THR A 587 16.35 20.61 8.62
CA THR A 587 16.11 22.03 8.92
C THR A 587 16.43 22.89 7.69
N GLU A 588 17.52 22.58 6.99
CA GLU A 588 17.89 23.26 5.75
C GLU A 588 16.84 23.05 4.64
N ILE A 589 16.32 21.82 4.49
CA ILE A 589 15.22 21.49 3.58
C ILE A 589 13.99 22.35 3.87
N LYS A 590 13.56 22.45 5.13
CA LYS A 590 12.40 23.28 5.52
C LYS A 590 12.64 24.76 5.18
N ASN A 591 13.81 25.30 5.50
CA ASN A 591 14.14 26.71 5.24
C ASN A 591 14.15 27.04 3.74
N LYS A 592 14.81 26.20 2.93
CA LYS A 592 14.85 26.38 1.47
C LYS A 592 13.49 26.17 0.83
N PHE A 593 12.70 25.22 1.32
CA PHE A 593 11.33 24.99 0.85
C PHE A 593 10.47 26.26 1.02
N VAL A 594 10.49 26.87 2.20
CA VAL A 594 9.74 28.11 2.47
C VAL A 594 10.23 29.25 1.57
N ALA A 595 11.55 29.41 1.42
CA ALA A 595 12.14 30.45 0.57
C ALA A 595 11.79 30.29 -0.93
N ALA A 596 11.68 29.05 -1.42
CA ALA A 596 11.48 28.75 -2.84
C ALA A 596 10.05 28.27 -3.17
N ARG A 597 9.10 28.32 -2.23
CA ARG A 597 7.80 27.63 -2.32
C ARG A 597 7.02 27.89 -3.62
N SER A 598 7.10 29.11 -4.15
CA SER A 598 6.39 29.53 -5.37
C SER A 598 6.87 28.83 -6.64
N ARG A 599 8.07 28.25 -6.64
CA ARG A 599 8.67 27.54 -7.79
C ARG A 599 8.66 26.02 -7.63
N LEU A 600 8.25 25.52 -6.46
CA LEU A 600 8.25 24.11 -6.12
C LEU A 600 6.90 23.45 -6.45
N PRO A 601 6.86 22.13 -6.71
CA PRO A 601 5.61 21.42 -6.98
C PRO A 601 4.61 21.54 -5.83
N VAL A 602 3.34 21.30 -6.13
CA VAL A 602 2.25 21.38 -5.13
C VAL A 602 2.41 20.34 -4.03
N MET A 603 2.89 19.14 -4.39
CA MET A 603 3.32 18.09 -3.50
C MET A 603 4.85 18.03 -3.56
N PHE A 604 5.53 18.27 -2.43
CA PHE A 604 6.99 18.26 -2.36
C PHE A 604 7.47 17.14 -1.43
N LEU A 605 8.12 16.14 -2.03
CA LEU A 605 8.84 15.06 -1.36
C LEU A 605 10.34 15.32 -1.38
N ALA A 606 10.99 15.23 -0.22
CA ALA A 606 12.44 15.29 -0.08
C ALA A 606 12.99 13.93 0.36
N THR A 607 14.08 13.48 -0.25
CA THR A 607 14.76 12.22 0.05
C THR A 607 16.28 12.43 0.15
N PRO A 608 17.07 11.49 0.71
CA PRO A 608 18.52 11.64 0.78
C PRO A 608 19.22 11.90 -0.57
N LYS A 609 18.67 11.36 -1.67
CA LYS A 609 19.21 11.54 -3.03
C LYS A 609 18.57 12.66 -3.83
N ASP A 610 17.54 13.30 -3.27
CA ASP A 610 16.86 14.44 -3.88
C ASP A 610 16.23 15.32 -2.78
N GLN A 611 17.00 16.31 -2.35
CA GLN A 611 16.61 17.19 -1.25
C GLN A 611 15.86 18.45 -1.73
N TRP A 612 16.02 18.82 -3.01
CA TRP A 612 15.69 20.18 -3.49
C TRP A 612 14.71 20.22 -4.65
N SER A 613 14.68 19.19 -5.50
CA SER A 613 13.96 19.24 -6.78
C SER A 613 12.60 18.55 -6.74
N SER A 614 12.47 17.56 -5.85
CA SER A 614 11.28 16.71 -5.72
C SER A 614 10.95 15.98 -7.02
N MET A 615 11.91 15.24 -7.53
CA MET A 615 11.88 14.57 -8.83
C MET A 615 10.65 13.69 -9.03
N TRP A 616 10.19 13.02 -7.97
CA TRP A 616 9.06 12.09 -8.02
C TRP A 616 7.70 12.78 -8.14
N THR A 617 7.63 14.08 -7.82
CA THR A 617 6.40 14.88 -7.84
C THR A 617 6.53 16.21 -8.60
N ARG A 618 7.63 16.39 -9.33
CA ARG A 618 7.95 17.61 -10.07
C ARG A 618 6.91 17.92 -11.15
N GLU A 619 6.50 16.91 -11.90
CA GLU A 619 5.55 17.05 -13.02
C GLU A 619 4.10 16.84 -12.62
N ARG A 620 3.87 15.88 -11.70
CA ARG A 620 2.54 15.46 -11.26
C ARG A 620 2.59 15.11 -9.76
N PRO A 621 1.52 15.33 -8.99
CA PRO A 621 0.19 15.76 -9.42
C PRO A 621 0.10 17.27 -9.68
N SER A 622 -0.88 17.68 -10.50
CA SER A 622 -1.29 19.09 -10.60
C SER A 622 -2.05 19.53 -9.33
N ALA A 623 -2.22 20.83 -9.14
CA ALA A 623 -2.98 21.38 -8.01
C ALA A 623 -4.40 20.81 -7.93
N GLN A 624 -5.07 20.67 -9.08
CA GLN A 624 -6.44 20.15 -9.17
C GLN A 624 -6.51 18.67 -8.82
N ILE A 625 -5.54 17.87 -9.30
CA ILE A 625 -5.44 16.45 -8.94
C ILE A 625 -5.17 16.31 -7.44
N LEU A 626 -4.27 17.11 -6.88
CA LEU A 626 -3.99 17.07 -5.44
C LEU A 626 -5.23 17.42 -4.61
N GLN A 627 -5.96 18.47 -4.98
CA GLN A 627 -7.21 18.83 -4.30
C GLN A 627 -8.24 17.69 -4.35
N ARG A 628 -8.39 17.04 -5.52
CA ARG A 628 -9.27 15.89 -5.69
C ARG A 628 -8.79 14.69 -4.84
N LEU A 629 -7.49 14.43 -4.80
CA LEU A 629 -6.89 13.36 -4.00
C LEU A 629 -7.18 13.56 -2.51
N VAL A 630 -7.00 14.79 -2.00
CA VAL A 630 -7.29 15.16 -0.60
C VAL A 630 -8.77 14.92 -0.27
N LEU A 631 -9.69 15.38 -1.14
CA LEU A 631 -11.13 15.18 -0.94
C LEU A 631 -11.50 13.70 -0.93
N LEU A 632 -11.05 12.94 -1.93
CA LEU A 632 -11.31 11.50 -2.02
C LEU A 632 -10.74 10.75 -0.82
N ALA A 633 -9.53 11.10 -0.36
CA ALA A 633 -8.91 10.49 0.80
C ALA A 633 -9.70 10.77 2.08
N SER A 634 -10.17 12.02 2.26
CA SER A 634 -10.97 12.39 3.43
C SER A 634 -12.31 11.67 3.48
N GLU A 635 -13.05 11.63 2.37
CA GLU A 635 -14.34 10.93 2.31
C GLU A 635 -14.18 9.41 2.40
N SER A 636 -13.14 8.85 1.77
CA SER A 636 -12.83 7.42 1.87
C SER A 636 -12.49 7.02 3.30
N LEU A 637 -11.68 7.83 4.00
CA LEU A 637 -11.31 7.59 5.39
C LEU A 637 -12.55 7.62 6.28
N ARG A 638 -13.39 8.66 6.15
CA ARG A 638 -14.61 8.81 6.95
C ARG A 638 -15.56 7.63 6.75
N ALA A 639 -15.91 7.30 5.50
CA ALA A 639 -16.81 6.20 5.18
C ALA A 639 -16.26 4.85 5.66
N LEU A 640 -14.95 4.62 5.51
CA LEU A 640 -14.32 3.38 5.93
C LEU A 640 -14.24 3.25 7.46
N GLU A 641 -13.92 4.32 8.19
CA GLU A 641 -13.91 4.31 9.67
C GLU A 641 -15.31 4.05 10.22
N GLU A 642 -16.36 4.67 9.65
CA GLU A 642 -17.76 4.39 10.00
C GLU A 642 -18.12 2.91 9.78
N GLN A 643 -17.75 2.34 8.62
CA GLN A 643 -18.01 0.94 8.29
C GLN A 643 -17.26 -0.06 9.19
N LEU A 644 -15.99 0.19 9.49
CA LEU A 644 -15.18 -0.71 10.31
C LEU A 644 -15.55 -0.68 11.80
N MET A 645 -16.20 0.39 12.26
CA MET A 645 -16.71 0.52 13.63
C MET A 645 -18.14 0.01 13.81
N ASP A 646 -18.88 -0.27 12.74
CA ASP A 646 -20.23 -0.85 12.82
C ASP A 646 -20.19 -2.37 12.60
N PRO A 647 -20.22 -3.19 13.67
CA PRO A 647 -20.15 -4.64 13.54
C PRO A 647 -21.48 -5.30 13.12
N LEU A 648 -22.57 -4.54 13.03
CA LEU A 648 -23.90 -5.04 12.62
C LEU A 648 -24.15 -4.83 11.13
N SER A 649 -23.42 -3.88 10.53
CA SER A 649 -23.45 -3.59 9.11
C SER A 649 -22.85 -4.71 8.27
N ASP A 650 -23.55 -5.10 7.20
CA ASP A 650 -23.04 -5.98 6.14
C ASP A 650 -22.57 -5.16 4.92
N GLN A 651 -22.11 -3.93 5.17
CA GLN A 651 -21.72 -3.01 4.10
C GLN A 651 -20.46 -3.47 3.36
N ASP A 652 -20.49 -3.27 2.05
CA ASP A 652 -19.37 -3.57 1.17
C ASP A 652 -18.23 -2.55 1.34
N VAL A 653 -17.20 -2.95 2.08
CA VAL A 653 -15.97 -2.14 2.29
C VAL A 653 -15.25 -1.78 1.00
N LYS A 654 -15.55 -2.45 -0.13
CA LYS A 654 -14.97 -2.12 -1.44
C LYS A 654 -15.51 -0.81 -2.01
N MET A 655 -16.60 -0.27 -1.45
CA MET A 655 -17.21 0.98 -1.91
C MET A 655 -16.19 2.12 -1.98
N VAL A 656 -15.25 2.22 -1.03
CA VAL A 656 -14.19 3.26 -1.03
C VAL A 656 -13.14 3.08 -2.13
N PHE A 657 -13.15 1.95 -2.83
CA PHE A 657 -12.33 1.67 -4.03
C PHE A 657 -13.13 1.86 -5.32
N ARG A 658 -14.42 2.21 -5.27
CA ARG A 658 -15.19 2.53 -6.49
C ARG A 658 -15.14 4.04 -6.74
N PRO A 659 -14.70 4.50 -7.92
CA PRO A 659 -14.67 5.92 -8.23
C PRO A 659 -16.09 6.44 -8.48
N PRO A 660 -16.44 7.67 -8.05
CA PRO A 660 -17.70 8.28 -8.46
C PRO A 660 -17.62 8.60 -9.96
N LEU A 661 -18.35 7.87 -10.81
CA LEU A 661 -18.28 8.09 -12.26
C LEU A 661 -19.14 9.27 -12.74
N ASP A 662 -19.98 9.81 -11.86
CA ASP A 662 -20.99 10.80 -12.22
C ASP A 662 -20.40 12.09 -12.77
N PHE A 663 -19.25 12.54 -12.29
CA PHE A 663 -18.69 13.84 -12.72
C PHE A 663 -17.96 13.80 -14.08
N TYR A 664 -17.79 12.64 -14.72
CA TYR A 664 -17.15 12.52 -16.03
C TYR A 664 -18.12 12.80 -17.18
N ASP A 665 -17.62 13.38 -18.26
CA ASP A 665 -18.42 13.81 -19.41
C ASP A 665 -18.75 12.65 -20.37
N VAL A 666 -17.83 11.70 -20.52
CA VAL A 666 -17.97 10.53 -21.39
C VAL A 666 -17.39 9.30 -20.71
N LEU A 667 -18.08 8.16 -20.85
CA LEU A 667 -17.61 6.86 -20.38
C LEU A 667 -17.46 5.91 -21.58
N ILE A 668 -16.24 5.39 -21.78
CA ILE A 668 -15.96 4.38 -22.80
C ILE A 668 -15.99 3.01 -22.12
N HIS A 669 -17.00 2.21 -22.42
CA HIS A 669 -17.16 0.86 -21.87
C HIS A 669 -16.36 -0.13 -22.70
N LEU A 670 -15.52 -0.93 -22.05
CA LEU A 670 -14.63 -1.89 -22.69
C LEU A 670 -15.24 -3.29 -22.73
N ASN A 671 -14.80 -4.11 -23.68
CA ASN A 671 -15.17 -5.51 -23.78
C ASN A 671 -14.37 -6.35 -22.76
N PRO A 672 -15.01 -7.00 -21.77
CA PRO A 672 -14.30 -7.76 -20.73
C PRO A 672 -13.39 -8.86 -21.28
N ASN A 673 -13.72 -9.46 -22.43
CA ASN A 673 -12.88 -10.50 -23.04
C ASN A 673 -11.53 -9.97 -23.53
N GLN A 674 -11.43 -8.68 -23.83
CA GLN A 674 -10.19 -8.05 -24.31
C GLN A 674 -9.36 -7.41 -23.19
N ILE A 675 -9.83 -7.40 -21.94
CA ILE A 675 -9.09 -6.84 -20.79
C ILE A 675 -8.23 -7.95 -20.16
N PRO A 676 -6.90 -7.97 -20.35
CA PRO A 676 -6.06 -9.08 -19.90
C PRO A 676 -6.00 -9.20 -18.37
N ARG A 677 -6.13 -8.06 -17.67
CA ARG A 677 -6.07 -7.93 -16.21
C ARG A 677 -7.43 -7.94 -15.53
N LEU A 678 -8.51 -8.37 -16.20
CA LEU A 678 -9.87 -8.32 -15.67
C LEU A 678 -10.04 -8.95 -14.27
N LEU A 679 -9.24 -9.96 -13.92
CA LEU A 679 -9.28 -10.62 -12.60
C LEU A 679 -8.70 -9.79 -11.46
N GLU A 680 -8.02 -8.69 -11.78
CA GLU A 680 -7.43 -7.74 -10.83
C GLU A 680 -8.43 -6.62 -10.44
N SER A 681 -9.59 -6.56 -11.10
CA SER A 681 -10.65 -5.59 -10.82
C SER A 681 -11.12 -5.63 -9.36
N VAL A 682 -11.56 -4.48 -8.84
CA VAL A 682 -12.16 -4.36 -7.50
C VAL A 682 -13.35 -5.31 -7.37
N ASP A 683 -14.20 -5.30 -8.40
CA ASP A 683 -15.40 -6.12 -8.55
C ASP A 683 -15.13 -7.31 -9.47
N ARG A 684 -14.38 -8.27 -8.94
CA ARG A 684 -13.99 -9.46 -9.70
C ARG A 684 -15.21 -10.19 -10.29
N PRO A 685 -15.16 -10.57 -11.57
CA PRO A 685 -16.26 -11.31 -12.18
C PRO A 685 -16.35 -12.74 -11.61
N VAL A 686 -17.57 -13.14 -11.25
CA VAL A 686 -17.88 -14.47 -10.68
C VAL A 686 -17.41 -15.59 -11.62
N LYS A 687 -17.69 -15.45 -12.92
CA LYS A 687 -17.22 -16.36 -13.98
C LYS A 687 -15.96 -15.76 -14.60
N SER A 688 -14.92 -16.57 -14.82
CA SER A 688 -13.81 -16.14 -15.69
C SER A 688 -13.45 -17.18 -16.71
N VAL A 689 -13.03 -16.69 -17.87
CA VAL A 689 -12.58 -17.51 -18.98
C VAL A 689 -11.08 -17.74 -18.85
N SER A 690 -10.59 -18.89 -19.30
CA SER A 690 -9.16 -19.13 -19.44
C SER A 690 -8.55 -18.13 -20.44
N ARG A 691 -7.41 -17.55 -20.09
CA ARG A 691 -6.67 -16.56 -20.91
C ARG A 691 -5.32 -17.10 -21.39
N GLY A 692 -5.30 -18.37 -21.78
CA GLY A 692 -4.14 -18.95 -22.45
C GLY A 692 -2.89 -19.13 -21.60
N VAL A 693 -3.02 -19.36 -20.29
CA VAL A 693 -1.89 -19.63 -19.38
C VAL A 693 -2.23 -20.77 -18.40
N VAL A 694 -1.26 -21.66 -18.12
CA VAL A 694 -1.35 -22.67 -17.06
C VAL A 694 -0.34 -22.38 -15.96
N LYS A 695 -0.72 -22.60 -14.69
CA LYS A 695 0.15 -22.45 -13.52
C LYS A 695 1.20 -23.57 -13.40
N ASN A 696 0.90 -24.80 -13.80
CA ASN A 696 1.78 -25.98 -13.65
C ASN A 696 1.66 -26.95 -14.83
N SER A 697 2.60 -26.89 -15.79
CA SER A 697 2.71 -27.87 -16.89
C SER A 697 4.15 -28.33 -17.07
N SER A 698 4.34 -29.62 -17.32
CA SER A 698 5.63 -30.32 -17.49
C SER A 698 6.19 -30.27 -18.92
N ALA A 699 5.64 -29.43 -19.81
CA ALA A 699 6.06 -29.35 -21.20
C ALA A 699 7.53 -28.89 -21.35
N THR A 700 8.28 -29.60 -22.20
CA THR A 700 9.74 -29.51 -22.40
C THR A 700 10.19 -28.52 -23.47
N ASN A 701 9.31 -28.05 -24.36
CA ASN A 701 9.62 -27.04 -25.37
C ASN A 701 8.79 -25.76 -25.13
N ILE A 702 9.43 -24.74 -24.55
CA ILE A 702 8.80 -23.45 -24.24
C ILE A 702 9.15 -22.43 -25.34
N LEU A 703 8.16 -21.99 -26.12
CA LEU A 703 8.29 -20.82 -26.99
C LEU A 703 8.19 -19.55 -26.12
N PHE A 704 8.88 -18.50 -26.56
CA PHE A 704 8.86 -17.22 -25.84
C PHE A 704 7.42 -16.65 -25.81
N PRO A 705 6.88 -16.28 -24.63
CA PRO A 705 5.51 -15.79 -24.52
C PRO A 705 5.31 -14.41 -25.15
N VAL A 706 4.04 -14.01 -25.33
CA VAL A 706 3.69 -12.60 -25.61
C VAL A 706 3.90 -11.82 -24.31
N VAL A 707 4.70 -10.76 -24.37
CA VAL A 707 5.12 -9.98 -23.20
C VAL A 707 4.69 -8.54 -23.40
N ASP A 708 4.27 -7.89 -22.32
CA ASP A 708 3.95 -6.45 -22.29
C ASP A 708 2.83 -6.05 -23.27
N TYR A 709 1.86 -6.96 -23.48
CA TYR A 709 0.72 -6.72 -24.37
C TYR A 709 -0.55 -6.45 -23.54
N ASP A 710 -0.88 -5.18 -23.36
CA ASP A 710 -2.15 -4.72 -22.79
C ASP A 710 -2.88 -3.85 -23.82
N PRO A 711 -3.91 -4.38 -24.50
CA PRO A 711 -4.63 -3.64 -25.54
C PRO A 711 -5.31 -2.38 -25.00
N VAL A 712 -5.70 -2.35 -23.72
CA VAL A 712 -6.33 -1.17 -23.13
C VAL A 712 -5.31 -0.04 -22.95
N GLN A 713 -4.10 -0.37 -22.48
CA GLN A 713 -3.04 0.61 -22.34
C GLN A 713 -2.54 1.12 -23.70
N LEU A 714 -2.45 0.25 -24.70
CA LEU A 714 -2.11 0.65 -26.07
C LEU A 714 -3.17 1.57 -26.66
N TYR A 715 -4.46 1.26 -26.45
CA TYR A 715 -5.56 2.11 -26.88
C TYR A 715 -5.56 3.47 -26.15
N LEU A 716 -5.31 3.50 -24.85
CA LEU A 716 -5.15 4.74 -24.08
C LEU A 716 -3.97 5.59 -24.56
N GLN A 717 -2.86 4.97 -24.95
CA GLN A 717 -1.73 5.67 -25.56
C GLN A 717 -2.12 6.27 -26.91
N GLU A 718 -2.82 5.51 -27.77
CA GLU A 718 -3.29 6.01 -29.07
C GLU A 718 -4.31 7.15 -28.93
N LEU A 719 -5.21 7.08 -27.94
CA LEU A 719 -6.12 8.18 -27.59
C LEU A 719 -5.39 9.44 -27.09
N ARG A 720 -4.17 9.29 -26.57
CA ARG A 720 -3.33 10.41 -26.11
C ARG A 720 -2.41 10.90 -27.21
N GLU A 721 -1.96 10.03 -28.11
CA GLU A 721 -0.92 10.25 -29.12
C GLU A 721 -1.42 9.80 -30.51
N MET A 722 -1.85 10.73 -31.37
CA MET A 722 -2.23 10.38 -32.75
C MET A 722 -1.16 10.89 -33.69
N CYS A 723 -0.45 9.94 -34.28
CA CYS A 723 0.38 10.20 -35.45
C CYS A 723 -0.55 10.41 -36.65
N CYS A 724 -0.45 11.56 -37.33
CA CYS A 724 -1.15 11.79 -38.58
C CYS A 724 -0.77 10.68 -39.58
N ARG A 725 -1.79 10.01 -40.13
CA ARG A 725 -1.66 9.15 -41.31
C ARG A 725 -0.96 9.91 -42.44
N ASN A 726 0.26 9.50 -42.78
CA ASN A 726 0.80 9.54 -44.14
C ASN A 726 1.35 8.15 -44.46
N TRP A 727 0.43 7.24 -44.82
CA TRP A 727 0.71 5.88 -45.26
C TRP A 727 1.44 5.72 -46.63
N PRO A 728 1.71 6.74 -47.50
CA PRO A 728 2.35 6.45 -48.79
C PRO A 728 3.89 6.31 -48.82
N GLU A 729 4.66 6.81 -47.87
CA GLU A 729 6.14 6.88 -48.05
C GLU A 729 6.91 5.61 -47.63
N LEU A 730 6.30 4.71 -46.86
CA LEU A 730 6.92 3.42 -46.47
C LEU A 730 6.75 2.30 -47.50
N LEU A 731 5.94 2.53 -48.55
CA LEU A 731 5.81 1.61 -49.68
C LEU A 731 6.98 1.71 -50.68
N TRP A 732 7.81 2.75 -50.59
CA TRP A 732 8.98 2.90 -51.47
C TRP A 732 10.21 2.08 -51.04
N CYS A 733 10.25 1.55 -49.82
CA CYS A 733 11.35 0.70 -49.36
C CYS A 733 11.16 -0.80 -49.63
N LEU A 734 10.00 -1.22 -50.19
CA LEU A 734 9.69 -2.61 -50.53
C LEU A 734 9.33 -2.78 -52.02
N GLY A 735 10.00 -2.04 -52.90
CA GLY A 735 9.96 -2.24 -54.36
C GLY A 735 10.58 -3.57 -54.77
N GLY A 736 9.85 -4.66 -54.59
CA GLY A 736 10.02 -5.95 -55.26
C GLY A 736 8.79 -6.21 -56.11
N SER A 737 8.98 -6.32 -57.42
CA SER A 737 7.96 -6.43 -58.44
C SER A 737 7.09 -7.68 -58.33
N GLY A 738 5.79 -7.53 -58.61
CA GLY A 738 4.99 -8.57 -59.27
C GLY A 738 3.70 -9.02 -58.59
N ARG A 739 2.58 -8.53 -59.13
CA ARG A 739 1.28 -9.21 -59.36
C ARG A 739 0.57 -9.88 -58.17
N ASP A 740 -0.43 -9.18 -57.63
CA ASP A 740 -1.83 -9.67 -57.60
C ASP A 740 -2.78 -8.59 -57.07
N GLU A 741 -3.60 -8.02 -57.95
CA GLU A 741 -4.42 -6.82 -57.71
C GLU A 741 -5.91 -7.13 -57.40
N ARG A 742 -6.22 -8.26 -56.75
CA ARG A 742 -7.63 -8.64 -56.46
C ARG A 742 -7.90 -9.10 -55.01
N LEU A 743 -7.36 -8.38 -54.02
CA LEU A 743 -7.71 -8.55 -52.59
C LEU A 743 -7.95 -7.20 -51.87
N ALA A 744 -8.32 -6.15 -52.61
CA ALA A 744 -8.74 -4.89 -52.03
C ALA A 744 -10.24 -4.95 -51.67
N VAL A 745 -10.58 -5.53 -50.52
CA VAL A 745 -11.70 -5.24 -49.59
C VAL A 745 -11.71 -6.39 -48.57
N GLY A 746 -11.25 -6.11 -47.35
CA GLY A 746 -11.06 -7.09 -46.27
C GLY A 746 -9.58 -7.45 -46.10
N PHE A 747 -9.06 -7.35 -44.88
CA PHE A 747 -7.65 -7.45 -44.46
C PHE A 747 -6.92 -6.12 -44.21
N ARG A 748 -7.24 -5.47 -43.08
CA ARG A 748 -6.29 -4.66 -42.33
C ARG A 748 -5.70 -5.51 -41.20
N GLN A 749 -4.54 -6.14 -41.46
CA GLN A 749 -3.69 -6.72 -40.42
C GLN A 749 -3.00 -5.58 -39.63
N GLN A 750 -3.60 -5.11 -38.55
CA GLN A 750 -2.83 -4.72 -37.36
C GLN A 750 -2.41 -6.02 -36.66
N ILE A 751 -1.22 -6.02 -36.03
CA ILE A 751 -0.56 -7.08 -35.19
C ILE A 751 0.92 -7.29 -35.57
N LEU A 752 1.42 -6.76 -36.69
CA LEU A 752 2.87 -6.83 -37.01
C LEU A 752 3.72 -5.66 -36.48
N GLN A 753 3.16 -4.79 -35.63
CA GLN A 753 3.79 -3.52 -35.28
C GLN A 753 4.24 -3.39 -33.81
N VAL A 754 4.12 -4.44 -32.99
CA VAL A 754 4.48 -4.36 -31.55
C VAL A 754 6.00 -4.25 -31.32
N THR A 755 6.84 -4.65 -32.28
CA THR A 755 8.30 -4.48 -32.19
C THR A 755 8.81 -3.22 -32.92
N ILE A 756 8.03 -2.65 -33.84
CA ILE A 756 8.43 -1.50 -34.67
C ILE A 756 7.93 -0.17 -34.07
N LEU A 757 6.80 -0.15 -33.34
CA LEU A 757 6.33 1.06 -32.65
C LEU A 757 7.29 1.55 -31.55
N ASN A 758 7.97 0.63 -30.85
CA ASN A 758 8.97 0.99 -29.84
C ASN A 758 10.21 1.69 -30.41
N LEU A 759 10.40 1.70 -31.73
CA LEU A 759 11.51 2.39 -32.41
C LEU A 759 11.11 3.76 -32.99
N CYS A 760 9.84 4.17 -32.96
CA CYS A 760 9.35 5.45 -33.50
C CYS A 760 8.82 6.43 -32.44
N LEU A 761 9.11 6.19 -31.16
CA LEU A 761 8.74 7.06 -30.04
C LEU A 761 9.79 8.18 -29.79
N PHE A 762 10.14 8.95 -30.83
CA PHE A 762 11.02 10.12 -30.66
C PHE A 762 10.48 11.44 -31.24
N SER A 763 9.18 11.53 -31.49
CA SER A 763 8.46 12.81 -31.63
C SER A 763 6.97 12.51 -31.70
N LEU A 764 6.25 12.63 -30.58
CA LEU A 764 4.79 12.45 -30.58
C LEU A 764 4.09 13.75 -30.18
N GLN A 765 3.17 14.14 -31.06
CA GLN A 765 2.14 15.14 -30.80
C GLN A 765 0.87 14.41 -30.38
N ASN A 766 0.08 15.06 -29.52
CA ASN A 766 -1.08 14.46 -28.89
C ASN A 766 -2.30 14.33 -29.83
N ALA A 767 -3.08 13.26 -29.67
CA ALA A 767 -4.32 12.97 -30.42
C ALA A 767 -5.48 13.87 -30.00
N PHE A 768 -5.86 13.72 -28.72
CA PHE A 768 -6.98 14.37 -28.07
C PHE A 768 -6.60 14.90 -26.69
N ASP A 769 -5.34 14.79 -26.25
CA ASP A 769 -4.93 15.35 -24.96
C ASP A 769 -5.11 16.88 -24.94
N ASP A 770 -5.10 17.58 -26.07
CA ASP A 770 -5.46 19.00 -26.08
C ASP A 770 -6.96 19.24 -25.82
N LEU A 771 -7.83 18.25 -26.03
CA LEU A 771 -9.30 18.36 -25.89
C LEU A 771 -9.84 17.70 -24.61
N ALA A 772 -9.26 16.58 -24.18
CA ALA A 772 -9.80 15.73 -23.12
C ALA A 772 -8.71 15.14 -22.21
N LEU A 773 -9.11 14.72 -21.01
CA LEU A 773 -8.32 13.94 -20.07
C LEU A 773 -8.93 12.54 -19.95
N PHE A 774 -8.08 11.51 -20.04
CA PHE A 774 -8.48 10.10 -19.99
C PHE A 774 -8.00 9.45 -18.69
N PHE A 775 -8.92 8.80 -17.98
CA PHE A 775 -8.69 8.18 -16.67
C PHE A 775 -9.14 6.71 -16.69
N TYR A 776 -8.32 5.81 -16.15
CA TYR A 776 -8.55 4.37 -16.21
C TYR A 776 -7.95 3.65 -15.00
N ASP A 777 -8.62 2.60 -14.50
CA ASP A 777 -8.03 1.69 -13.52
C ASP A 777 -7.18 0.64 -14.24
N LYS A 778 -5.85 0.82 -14.21
CA LYS A 778 -4.89 -0.10 -14.87
C LYS A 778 -4.98 -1.55 -14.39
N HIS A 779 -5.64 -1.81 -13.26
CA HIS A 779 -5.85 -3.14 -12.70
C HIS A 779 -7.21 -3.73 -13.07
N GLY A 780 -7.50 -3.75 -14.37
CA GLY A 780 -8.67 -4.46 -14.92
C GLY A 780 -9.98 -3.69 -14.83
N GLY A 781 -9.95 -2.36 -14.79
CA GLY A 781 -11.15 -1.55 -14.94
C GLY A 781 -11.87 -1.84 -16.26
N GLU A 782 -13.20 -1.72 -16.28
CA GLU A 782 -14.01 -1.97 -17.49
C GLU A 782 -14.41 -0.67 -18.21
N VAL A 783 -14.05 0.48 -17.65
CA VAL A 783 -14.48 1.79 -18.15
C VAL A 783 -13.28 2.74 -18.19
N ILE A 784 -13.10 3.42 -19.32
CA ILE A 784 -12.24 4.61 -19.42
C ILE A 784 -13.14 5.83 -19.24
N ALA A 785 -12.86 6.64 -18.24
CA ALA A 785 -13.60 7.85 -17.95
C ALA A 785 -12.90 9.05 -18.59
N VAL A 786 -13.67 9.91 -19.26
CA VAL A 786 -13.16 11.05 -20.02
C VAL A 786 -13.74 12.35 -19.48
N LEU A 787 -12.89 13.35 -19.33
CA LEU A 787 -13.26 14.71 -18.93
C LEU A 787 -12.78 15.71 -19.99
N TRP A 788 -13.68 16.55 -20.48
CA TRP A 788 -13.38 17.61 -21.43
C TRP A 788 -12.55 18.71 -20.76
N LYS A 789 -11.56 19.25 -21.47
CA LYS A 789 -10.81 20.43 -21.02
C LYS A 789 -11.66 21.67 -21.34
N PRO A 790 -12.18 22.44 -20.35
CA PRO A 790 -13.14 23.51 -20.62
C PRO A 790 -12.61 24.61 -21.56
N LEU A 791 -11.31 24.90 -21.47
CA LEU A 791 -10.64 25.88 -22.35
C LEU A 791 -10.64 25.45 -23.82
N SER A 792 -10.73 24.16 -24.09
CA SER A 792 -10.69 23.61 -25.45
C SER A 792 -12.00 23.83 -26.20
N PHE A 793 -13.10 24.05 -25.48
CA PHE A 793 -14.44 24.32 -26.01
C PHE A 793 -14.71 25.80 -26.28
N GLN A 794 -13.80 26.69 -25.88
CA GLN A 794 -13.90 28.10 -26.27
C GLN A 794 -13.68 28.25 -27.79
N PRO A 795 -14.49 29.04 -28.51
CA PRO A 795 -14.28 29.31 -29.92
C PRO A 795 -12.89 29.90 -30.16
N GLN A 796 -12.09 29.26 -31.01
CA GLN A 796 -10.75 29.74 -31.37
C GLN A 796 -10.70 30.26 -32.81
N PRO A 797 -9.85 31.25 -33.12
CA PRO A 797 -9.67 31.70 -34.50
C PRO A 797 -9.23 30.54 -35.40
N PHE A 798 -9.77 30.48 -36.61
CA PHE A 798 -9.38 29.47 -37.59
C PHE A 798 -7.86 29.42 -37.79
N LYS A 799 -7.24 28.27 -37.50
CA LYS A 799 -5.86 27.95 -37.89
C LYS A 799 -5.81 26.52 -38.42
N VAL A 800 -5.15 26.31 -39.56
CA VAL A 800 -5.02 24.99 -40.19
C VAL A 800 -4.41 23.95 -39.24
N SER A 801 -3.42 24.35 -38.43
CA SER A 801 -2.78 23.49 -37.43
C SER A 801 -3.69 23.08 -36.26
N SER A 802 -4.84 23.74 -36.08
CA SER A 802 -5.77 23.53 -34.96
C SER A 802 -7.03 22.77 -35.34
N MET A 803 -7.10 22.18 -36.53
CA MET A 803 -8.31 21.49 -37.03
C MET A 803 -8.55 20.10 -36.45
N ARG A 804 -7.60 19.52 -35.73
CA ARG A 804 -7.73 18.17 -35.18
C ARG A 804 -8.91 18.12 -34.20
N GLY A 805 -9.86 17.21 -34.44
CA GLY A 805 -11.07 17.08 -33.62
C GLY A 805 -11.98 18.32 -33.59
N ARG A 806 -11.78 19.32 -34.48
CA ARG A 806 -12.55 20.56 -34.51
C ARG A 806 -13.30 20.73 -35.83
N LYS A 807 -14.45 21.41 -35.77
CA LYS A 807 -15.21 21.89 -36.93
C LYS A 807 -15.17 23.41 -37.00
N VAL A 808 -15.27 23.93 -38.22
CA VAL A 808 -15.35 25.37 -38.48
C VAL A 808 -16.81 25.80 -38.38
N THR A 809 -17.05 26.89 -37.65
CA THR A 809 -18.34 27.57 -37.58
C THR A 809 -18.13 29.08 -37.74
N THR A 810 -19.20 29.80 -37.99
CA THR A 810 -19.17 31.26 -38.12
C THR A 810 -19.82 31.87 -36.89
N LEU A 811 -19.06 32.65 -36.13
CA LEU A 811 -19.56 33.39 -34.96
C LEU A 811 -19.29 34.89 -35.22
N ASN A 812 -20.32 35.73 -35.16
CA ASN A 812 -20.19 37.19 -35.40
C ASN A 812 -19.48 37.55 -36.72
N ASN A 813 -19.76 36.84 -37.83
CA ASN A 813 -19.08 36.98 -39.13
C ASN A 813 -17.58 36.62 -39.15
N GLU A 814 -17.04 36.02 -38.10
CA GLU A 814 -15.67 35.49 -38.07
C GLU A 814 -15.66 33.96 -38.10
N LEU A 815 -14.67 33.40 -38.81
CA LEU A 815 -14.45 31.95 -38.86
C LEU A 815 -13.75 31.49 -37.58
N VAL A 816 -14.45 30.67 -36.80
CA VAL A 816 -13.95 30.09 -35.56
C VAL A 816 -13.99 28.57 -35.61
N CYS A 817 -13.13 27.93 -34.84
CA CYS A 817 -13.06 26.48 -34.68
C CYS A 817 -13.55 26.07 -33.30
N ILE A 818 -14.50 25.13 -33.26
CA ILE A 818 -15.03 24.51 -32.04
C ILE A 818 -14.83 22.99 -32.11
N PRO A 819 -14.69 22.27 -30.97
CA PRO A 819 -14.63 20.81 -30.98
C PRO A 819 -15.84 20.17 -31.66
N ASN A 820 -15.60 19.15 -32.50
CA ASN A 820 -16.66 18.37 -33.13
C ASN A 820 -16.94 17.12 -32.32
N VAL A 821 -17.70 17.25 -31.23
CA VAL A 821 -17.85 16.17 -30.25
C VAL A 821 -18.40 14.88 -30.86
N GLU A 822 -19.39 14.95 -31.74
CA GLU A 822 -19.95 13.76 -32.41
C GLU A 822 -18.88 12.95 -33.15
N ALA A 823 -18.03 13.64 -33.94
CA ALA A 823 -16.93 12.98 -34.65
C ALA A 823 -15.85 12.44 -33.70
N ILE A 824 -15.55 13.14 -32.60
CA ILE A 824 -14.60 12.66 -31.59
C ILE A 824 -15.10 11.37 -30.93
N LEU A 825 -16.40 11.30 -30.60
CA LEU A 825 -17.00 10.10 -30.01
C LEU A 825 -16.99 8.93 -31.00
N GLU A 826 -17.27 9.18 -32.28
CA GLU A 826 -17.15 8.18 -33.35
C GLU A 826 -15.69 7.71 -33.51
N ASP A 827 -14.72 8.62 -33.46
CA ASP A 827 -13.30 8.29 -33.50
C ASP A 827 -12.89 7.39 -32.31
N PHE A 828 -13.45 7.60 -31.11
CA PHE A 828 -13.22 6.70 -29.97
C PHE A 828 -13.73 5.28 -30.26
N GLU A 829 -14.90 5.13 -30.90
CA GLU A 829 -15.42 3.81 -31.28
C GLU A 829 -14.56 3.15 -32.37
N ILE A 830 -14.16 3.91 -33.40
CA ILE A 830 -13.38 3.43 -34.53
C ILE A 830 -11.97 3.00 -34.09
N LEU A 831 -11.28 3.82 -33.30
CA LEU A 831 -9.93 3.50 -32.80
C LEU A 831 -9.96 2.28 -31.86
N GLY A 832 -11.07 2.10 -31.15
CA GLY A 832 -11.26 1.01 -30.21
C GLY A 832 -11.91 -0.25 -30.79
N GLU A 833 -12.02 -0.40 -32.11
CA GLU A 833 -12.77 -1.51 -32.73
C GLU A 833 -12.36 -2.89 -32.15
N GLY A 834 -13.35 -3.67 -31.70
CA GLY A 834 -13.16 -4.97 -31.04
C GLY A 834 -12.83 -4.91 -29.54
N LEU A 835 -12.25 -3.80 -29.05
CA LEU A 835 -11.97 -3.54 -27.64
C LEU A 835 -13.08 -2.73 -26.96
N VAL A 836 -13.61 -1.70 -27.61
CA VAL A 836 -14.67 -0.83 -27.10
C VAL A 836 -16.02 -1.49 -27.36
N LYS A 837 -16.84 -1.56 -26.31
CA LYS A 837 -18.20 -2.09 -26.35
C LYS A 837 -19.22 -1.00 -26.68
N SER A 838 -19.07 0.18 -26.09
CA SER A 838 -19.95 1.33 -26.31
C SER A 838 -19.35 2.60 -25.73
N VAL A 839 -19.68 3.77 -26.30
CA VAL A 839 -19.33 5.08 -25.76
C VAL A 839 -20.59 5.79 -25.26
N GLU A 840 -20.61 6.16 -23.98
CA GLU A 840 -21.73 6.84 -23.31
C GLU A 840 -21.36 8.31 -23.09
N ALA A 841 -21.98 9.24 -23.85
CA ALA A 841 -21.82 10.67 -23.65
C ALA A 841 -22.91 11.24 -22.74
N ARG A 842 -22.52 11.99 -21.71
CA ARG A 842 -23.42 12.59 -20.72
C ARG A 842 -23.64 14.07 -21.02
N THR A 843 -24.44 14.34 -22.06
CA THR A 843 -24.65 15.67 -22.63
C THR A 843 -25.39 16.66 -21.72
N GLU A 844 -25.99 16.21 -20.63
CA GLU A 844 -26.66 17.09 -19.65
C GLU A 844 -25.69 18.00 -18.87
N LYS A 845 -24.39 17.74 -18.95
CA LYS A 845 -23.36 18.39 -18.12
C LYS A 845 -22.50 19.43 -18.84
N TRP A 846 -22.61 19.52 -20.16
CA TRP A 846 -21.80 20.43 -20.96
C TRP A 846 -22.59 20.96 -22.17
N THR A 847 -22.39 22.23 -22.48
CA THR A 847 -22.95 22.91 -23.65
C THR A 847 -21.80 23.30 -24.58
N ILE A 848 -21.97 23.02 -25.87
CA ILE A 848 -21.01 23.37 -26.94
C ILE A 848 -20.96 24.89 -27.15
#